data_AF-A0AAU2FEQ1-F1
#
_entry.id   AF-A0AAU2FEQ1-F1
#
_cell.length_a   1.000
_cell.length_b   1.000
_cell.length_c   1.000
_cell.angle_alpha   90.00
_cell.angle_beta   90.00
_cell.angle_gamma   90.00
#
_symmetry.space_group_name_H-M   'P 1'
#
loop_
_entity.id
_entity.type
_entity.pdbx_description
1 polymer ?
#
loop_
_entity_poly.entity_id
_entity_poly.type
_entity_poly.pdbx_seq_one_letter_code
_entity_poly.pdbx_strand_id
1 'polypeptide(L)'
;MTALLLGAPPASAAGPRDATADVLAGRDVTLTGDTVVRVPAGTTTYDGVFRGEGTLTVRGTGTLILTKDSDFTLPRSRQGQQVGIPGGNHPYVTVTNPDPPAVTVERGATLQYGNGGTTGLIGHFPYNTPAFRLNQDNIRVDGTLRLSLKSAYNLGTISGSGLLSQPRFLWGTWDLSGTHPFSGVIDNGTQVNAGRPEFATSLPRVRKVLNQGTWTVDTPLGQTVTMGMDFYQREYGSDINVQSRPGSKVILTGQYSWSNQGGDTNPSLSDPALNWTPARKNVNKRGTNIKGANVQWGDGTTNKIFMPGTAETVYINLLAARARSLLTFDYNGPVTLGAPIGGGRFHDTLSAPGAGDIVIKGTRGNDVTFAAVQYYDGSTTVEKGAVLRLGSGKSGGDGGLYTKGSLYKVVNNGSLVVRNASRGVVLSRITGSGSFTQSGTATTTLTGTGVTYGGTTTISKGTLALRGGATLASSKAIRLTATGARLDVGTAGLRVRKTLTGSGTVKGSVTNEGVVAGGLTVTGGYTQAAKGELVLRGRPLKVGGAVRLAGALDLSAAGAASDSAPTIKVLDNAGRAKTVGTFSGLKEGAALKLGATTYRISYRGGDGNDVVLSAVTKSASATASSGARSGSAAGSGSDSVTSADSNTNSVPAAASSGLGWWPYAMAVGLLAGLMIPAARKVRGHGSGTGRRRGGRHAAQD
;
A
#
# COMPACT_ATOMS: atom_id res chain seq x y z
N MET A 1 -81.95 -35.07 -21.76
CA MET A 1 -80.94 -34.70 -22.78
C MET A 1 -79.79 -34.04 -22.06
N THR A 2 -78.69 -34.77 -21.86
CA THR A 2 -77.50 -34.30 -21.14
C THR A 2 -76.40 -34.08 -22.17
N ALA A 3 -76.05 -32.82 -22.44
CA ALA A 3 -75.04 -32.47 -23.44
C ALA A 3 -73.63 -32.66 -22.86
N LEU A 4 -72.86 -33.58 -23.43
CA LEU A 4 -71.42 -33.71 -23.20
C LEU A 4 -70.69 -32.52 -23.83
N LEU A 5 -70.11 -31.66 -23.00
CA LEU A 5 -69.08 -30.70 -23.41
C LEU A 5 -67.75 -31.44 -23.52
N LEU A 6 -67.36 -31.78 -24.75
CA LEU A 6 -66.00 -32.19 -25.08
C LEU A 6 -65.07 -30.98 -24.88
N GLY A 7 -64.23 -31.03 -23.85
CA GLY A 7 -63.17 -30.05 -23.64
C GLY A 7 -62.16 -30.10 -24.78
N ALA A 8 -61.88 -28.94 -25.38
CA ALA A 8 -60.78 -28.79 -26.32
C ALA A 8 -59.45 -29.15 -25.64
N PRO A 9 -58.55 -29.90 -26.29
CA PRO A 9 -57.24 -30.20 -25.72
C PRO A 9 -56.47 -28.90 -25.50
N PRO A 10 -55.68 -28.78 -24.41
CA PRO A 10 -54.81 -27.63 -24.23
C PRO A 10 -53.85 -27.54 -25.42
N ALA A 11 -53.77 -26.36 -26.04
CA ALA A 11 -52.81 -26.08 -27.09
C ALA A 11 -51.39 -26.34 -26.56
N SER A 12 -50.80 -27.46 -26.97
CA SER A 12 -49.37 -27.71 -26.74
C SER A 12 -48.61 -26.58 -27.41
N ALA A 13 -47.83 -25.81 -26.65
CA ALA A 13 -46.89 -24.87 -27.23
C ALA A 13 -46.06 -25.63 -28.27
N ALA A 14 -46.11 -25.20 -29.53
CA ALA A 14 -45.31 -25.81 -30.58
C ALA A 14 -43.84 -25.74 -30.14
N GLY A 15 -43.16 -26.89 -30.13
CA GLY A 15 -41.75 -26.95 -29.79
C GLY A 15 -40.91 -26.09 -30.75
N PRO A 16 -39.65 -25.78 -30.39
CA PRO A 16 -38.79 -24.96 -31.23
C PRO A 16 -38.63 -25.58 -32.63
N ARG A 17 -38.65 -24.74 -33.66
CA ARG A 17 -38.44 -25.16 -35.06
C ARG A 17 -37.01 -25.66 -35.23
N ASP A 18 -36.84 -26.87 -35.75
CA ASP A 18 -35.52 -27.38 -36.12
C ASP A 18 -35.16 -26.87 -37.53
N ALA A 19 -34.12 -26.03 -37.62
CA ALA A 19 -33.61 -25.47 -38.88
C ALA A 19 -32.33 -26.16 -39.37
N THR A 20 -31.96 -27.31 -38.78
CA THR A 20 -30.70 -27.98 -39.06
C THR A 20 -30.53 -28.32 -40.55
N ALA A 21 -31.56 -28.88 -41.19
CA ALA A 21 -31.48 -29.24 -42.60
C ALA A 21 -31.28 -28.03 -43.53
N ASP A 22 -31.90 -26.89 -43.20
CA ASP A 22 -31.75 -25.65 -43.96
C ASP A 22 -30.34 -25.08 -43.82
N VAL A 23 -29.80 -25.07 -42.59
CA VAL A 23 -28.44 -24.61 -42.31
C VAL A 23 -27.39 -25.49 -42.98
N LEU A 24 -27.53 -26.81 -42.90
CA LEU A 24 -26.61 -27.75 -43.54
C LEU A 24 -26.65 -27.66 -45.08
N ALA A 25 -27.77 -27.23 -45.65
CA ALA A 25 -27.92 -26.96 -47.07
C ALA A 25 -27.51 -25.53 -47.47
N GLY A 26 -27.05 -24.69 -46.51
CA GLY A 26 -26.65 -23.31 -46.78
C GLY A 26 -27.80 -22.36 -47.14
N ARG A 27 -29.05 -22.71 -46.81
CA ARG A 27 -30.25 -21.90 -47.13
C ARG A 27 -30.50 -20.83 -46.07
N ASP A 28 -31.00 -19.67 -46.49
CA ASP A 28 -31.47 -18.65 -45.57
C ASP A 28 -32.61 -19.17 -44.68
N VAL A 29 -32.58 -18.79 -43.40
CA VAL A 29 -33.57 -19.19 -42.40
C VAL A 29 -34.29 -17.96 -41.86
N THR A 30 -35.59 -17.87 -42.13
CA THR A 30 -36.48 -16.89 -41.48
C THR A 30 -37.04 -17.48 -40.18
N LEU A 31 -36.69 -16.85 -39.05
CA LEU A 31 -37.22 -17.13 -37.72
C LEU A 31 -38.64 -16.55 -37.62
N THR A 32 -39.55 -17.37 -37.12
CA THR A 32 -40.94 -17.01 -36.79
C THR A 32 -41.28 -17.41 -35.35
N GLY A 33 -40.24 -17.61 -34.52
CA GLY A 33 -40.31 -18.22 -33.19
C GLY A 33 -38.96 -18.82 -32.77
N ASP A 34 -38.97 -19.58 -31.68
CA ASP A 34 -37.77 -20.26 -31.18
C ASP A 34 -37.27 -21.29 -32.20
N THR A 35 -36.00 -21.18 -32.58
CA THR A 35 -35.36 -21.97 -33.63
C THR A 35 -34.10 -22.65 -33.10
N VAL A 36 -33.89 -23.90 -33.49
CA VAL A 36 -32.76 -24.73 -33.06
C VAL A 36 -31.96 -25.20 -34.27
N VAL A 37 -30.65 -25.18 -34.13
CA VAL A 37 -29.70 -25.77 -35.09
C VAL A 37 -28.83 -26.77 -34.33
N ARG A 38 -28.90 -28.05 -34.74
CA ARG A 38 -28.05 -29.12 -34.22
C ARG A 38 -26.85 -29.32 -35.14
N VAL A 39 -25.71 -28.79 -34.73
CA VAL A 39 -24.45 -28.85 -35.48
C VAL A 39 -23.83 -30.25 -35.32
N PRO A 40 -23.62 -31.00 -36.42
CA PRO A 40 -22.95 -32.29 -36.37
C PRO A 40 -21.48 -32.13 -35.98
N ALA A 41 -20.83 -33.21 -35.55
CA ALA A 41 -19.40 -33.17 -35.25
C ALA A 41 -18.58 -32.65 -36.45
N GLY A 42 -17.52 -31.88 -36.18
CA GLY A 42 -16.72 -31.21 -37.20
C GLY A 42 -17.10 -29.75 -37.38
N THR A 43 -16.89 -29.23 -38.59
CA THR A 43 -17.14 -27.82 -38.94
C THR A 43 -18.18 -27.72 -40.04
N THR A 44 -19.18 -26.88 -39.82
CA THR A 44 -20.21 -26.50 -40.79
C THR A 44 -20.05 -25.02 -41.09
N THR A 45 -19.68 -24.69 -42.33
CA THR A 45 -19.71 -23.32 -42.83
C THR A 45 -21.11 -23.02 -43.33
N TYR A 46 -21.70 -21.93 -42.85
CA TYR A 46 -23.04 -21.50 -43.21
C TYR A 46 -22.98 -20.18 -43.97
N ASP A 47 -23.30 -20.26 -45.27
CA ASP A 47 -23.32 -19.14 -46.21
C ASP A 47 -24.72 -18.51 -46.38
N GLY A 48 -25.73 -19.00 -45.67
CA GLY A 48 -27.03 -18.36 -45.55
C GLY A 48 -27.05 -17.30 -44.45
N VAL A 49 -28.22 -16.69 -44.23
CA VAL A 49 -28.46 -15.76 -43.11
C VAL A 49 -29.63 -16.18 -42.24
N PHE A 50 -29.60 -15.80 -40.96
CA PHE A 50 -30.77 -15.82 -40.09
C PHE A 50 -31.44 -14.45 -40.11
N ARG A 51 -32.76 -14.42 -40.23
CA ARG A 51 -33.56 -13.19 -40.22
C ARG A 51 -34.92 -13.36 -39.55
N GLY A 52 -35.61 -12.28 -39.22
CA GLY A 52 -37.01 -12.32 -38.74
C GLY A 52 -37.14 -12.13 -37.23
N GLU A 53 -38.08 -12.83 -36.60
CA GLU A 53 -38.36 -12.69 -35.16
C GLU A 53 -38.31 -14.04 -34.44
N GLY A 54 -37.56 -14.14 -33.34
CA GLY A 54 -37.45 -15.38 -32.58
C GLY A 54 -36.16 -15.50 -31.76
N THR A 55 -35.78 -16.75 -31.46
CA THR A 55 -34.49 -17.07 -30.84
C THR A 55 -33.74 -18.11 -31.68
N LEU A 56 -32.41 -18.11 -31.57
CA LEU A 56 -31.54 -19.13 -32.17
C LEU A 56 -30.79 -19.89 -31.07
N THR A 57 -31.02 -21.20 -30.99
CA THR A 57 -30.26 -22.11 -30.13
C THR A 57 -29.35 -22.99 -30.98
N VAL A 58 -28.05 -22.85 -30.79
CA VAL A 58 -27.01 -23.67 -31.42
C VAL A 58 -26.58 -24.76 -30.45
N ARG A 59 -26.75 -26.02 -30.84
CA ARG A 59 -26.43 -27.19 -30.01
C ARG A 59 -25.73 -28.28 -30.81
N GLY A 60 -25.27 -29.34 -30.15
CA GLY A 60 -24.50 -30.41 -30.77
C GLY A 60 -23.04 -30.39 -30.34
N THR A 61 -22.15 -30.97 -31.14
CA THR A 61 -20.73 -31.12 -30.79
C THR A 61 -19.79 -30.47 -31.79
N GLY A 62 -20.32 -29.89 -32.88
CA GLY A 62 -19.51 -29.23 -33.91
C GLY A 62 -19.43 -27.73 -33.79
N THR A 63 -18.83 -27.14 -34.84
CA THR A 63 -18.68 -25.70 -35.03
C THR A 63 -19.54 -25.22 -36.18
N LEU A 64 -20.44 -24.27 -35.92
CA LEU A 64 -21.17 -23.52 -36.94
C LEU A 64 -20.44 -22.20 -37.21
N ILE A 65 -19.90 -22.02 -38.42
CA ILE A 65 -19.24 -20.79 -38.86
C ILE A 65 -20.22 -19.96 -39.66
N LEU A 66 -20.50 -18.75 -39.21
CA LEU A 66 -21.29 -17.78 -39.96
C LEU A 66 -20.38 -16.97 -40.87
N THR A 67 -20.65 -16.95 -42.19
CA THR A 67 -19.87 -16.16 -43.15
C THR A 67 -20.55 -14.86 -43.56
N LYS A 68 -21.88 -14.76 -43.37
CA LYS A 68 -22.69 -13.57 -43.63
C LYS A 68 -23.36 -13.05 -42.37
N ASP A 69 -23.62 -11.74 -42.33
CA ASP A 69 -24.29 -11.11 -41.21
C ASP A 69 -25.76 -11.53 -41.14
N SER A 70 -26.24 -11.78 -39.93
CA SER A 70 -27.62 -12.17 -39.64
C SER A 70 -28.27 -11.12 -38.75
N ASP A 71 -29.53 -10.80 -39.02
CA ASP A 71 -30.28 -9.74 -38.33
C ASP A 71 -31.70 -10.25 -38.05
N PHE A 72 -31.96 -10.56 -36.79
CA PHE A 72 -33.27 -10.91 -36.27
C PHE A 72 -33.44 -10.27 -34.90
N THR A 73 -34.64 -10.25 -34.36
CA THR A 73 -34.88 -9.72 -33.01
C THR A 73 -35.85 -10.62 -32.24
N LEU A 74 -35.94 -10.44 -30.93
CA LEU A 74 -36.98 -11.07 -30.14
C LEU A 74 -38.36 -10.54 -30.54
N PRO A 75 -39.45 -11.33 -30.40
CA PRO A 75 -40.80 -10.78 -30.50
C PRO A 75 -41.00 -9.63 -29.52
N ARG A 76 -41.75 -8.59 -29.90
CA ARG A 76 -41.96 -7.38 -29.05
C ARG A 76 -42.38 -7.67 -27.62
N SER A 77 -43.14 -8.73 -27.37
CA SER A 77 -43.57 -9.15 -26.03
C SER A 77 -42.43 -9.60 -25.10
N ARG A 78 -41.26 -9.95 -25.67
CA ARG A 78 -40.04 -10.35 -24.95
C ARG A 78 -38.97 -9.25 -24.94
N GLN A 79 -39.25 -8.10 -25.56
CA GLN A 79 -38.37 -6.93 -25.54
C GLN A 79 -38.72 -6.03 -24.35
N GLY A 80 -37.87 -6.02 -23.33
CA GLY A 80 -37.93 -5.15 -22.15
C GLY A 80 -36.65 -4.35 -21.88
N GLN A 81 -35.61 -4.50 -22.70
CA GLN A 81 -34.32 -3.81 -22.57
C GLN A 81 -34.47 -2.30 -22.64
N GLN A 82 -33.91 -1.63 -21.64
CA GLN A 82 -33.90 -0.18 -21.54
C GLN A 82 -32.49 0.36 -21.75
N VAL A 83 -32.34 1.24 -22.74
CA VAL A 83 -31.07 1.88 -23.07
C VAL A 83 -31.16 3.36 -22.70
N GLY A 84 -30.30 3.78 -21.79
CA GLY A 84 -30.15 5.17 -21.35
C GLY A 84 -28.85 5.77 -21.86
N ILE A 85 -28.86 7.07 -22.15
CA ILE A 85 -27.67 7.85 -22.55
C ILE A 85 -27.50 9.07 -21.62
N PRO A 86 -27.22 8.86 -20.32
CA PRO A 86 -26.88 9.94 -19.40
C PRO A 86 -25.58 10.66 -19.79
N GLY A 87 -25.28 11.79 -19.13
CA GLY A 87 -23.97 12.45 -19.19
C GLY A 87 -23.89 13.76 -19.99
N GLY A 88 -25.00 14.21 -20.59
CA GLY A 88 -25.06 15.51 -21.30
C GLY A 88 -24.00 15.61 -22.40
N ASN A 89 -23.09 16.58 -22.31
CA ASN A 89 -21.99 16.79 -23.28
C ASN A 89 -20.95 15.65 -23.32
N HIS A 90 -20.99 14.74 -22.35
CA HIS A 90 -20.15 13.55 -22.30
C HIS A 90 -21.03 12.32 -22.13
N PRO A 91 -21.79 11.95 -23.16
CA PRO A 91 -22.78 10.90 -23.07
C PRO A 91 -22.12 9.54 -22.87
N TYR A 92 -22.74 8.68 -22.06
CA TYR A 92 -22.36 7.28 -21.94
C TYR A 92 -23.60 6.41 -21.90
N VAL A 93 -23.48 5.18 -22.40
CA VAL A 93 -24.55 4.22 -22.57
C VAL A 93 -24.69 3.36 -21.32
N THR A 94 -25.92 3.24 -20.85
CA THR A 94 -26.31 2.31 -19.78
C THR A 94 -27.41 1.39 -20.29
N VAL A 95 -27.31 0.10 -19.97
CA VAL A 95 -28.36 -0.89 -20.24
C VAL A 95 -28.94 -1.36 -18.91
N THR A 96 -30.26 -1.26 -18.76
CA THR A 96 -31.03 -1.80 -17.63
C THR A 96 -32.11 -2.75 -18.12
N ASN A 97 -32.49 -3.72 -17.29
CA ASN A 97 -33.48 -4.75 -17.63
C ASN A 97 -33.16 -5.47 -18.97
N PRO A 98 -31.93 -6.01 -19.15
CA PRO A 98 -31.53 -6.58 -20.44
C PRO A 98 -32.50 -7.66 -20.92
N ASP A 99 -32.77 -7.67 -22.23
CA ASP A 99 -33.60 -8.67 -22.88
C ASP A 99 -33.09 -10.09 -22.60
N PRO A 100 -33.97 -11.12 -22.59
CA PRO A 100 -33.50 -12.49 -22.53
C PRO A 100 -32.59 -12.80 -23.74
N PRO A 101 -31.72 -13.82 -23.65
CA PRO A 101 -30.86 -14.17 -24.77
C PRO A 101 -31.64 -14.49 -26.05
N ALA A 102 -31.34 -13.78 -27.13
CA ALA A 102 -31.82 -14.07 -28.49
C ALA A 102 -31.00 -15.20 -29.13
N VAL A 103 -29.73 -15.32 -28.74
CA VAL A 103 -28.83 -16.41 -29.14
C VAL A 103 -28.42 -17.23 -27.93
N THR A 104 -28.50 -18.56 -28.04
CA THR A 104 -27.98 -19.51 -27.05
C THR A 104 -27.01 -20.48 -27.71
N VAL A 105 -25.80 -20.60 -27.16
CA VAL A 105 -24.82 -21.62 -27.53
C VAL A 105 -24.77 -22.65 -26.41
N GLU A 106 -25.35 -23.83 -26.65
CA GLU A 106 -25.39 -24.91 -25.68
C GLU A 106 -24.00 -25.55 -25.47
N ARG A 107 -23.84 -26.20 -24.32
CA ARG A 107 -22.62 -26.93 -23.99
C ARG A 107 -22.30 -27.97 -25.07
N GLY A 108 -21.03 -28.02 -25.47
CA GLY A 108 -20.54 -28.92 -26.52
C GLY A 108 -20.52 -28.30 -27.91
N ALA A 109 -21.39 -27.32 -28.19
CA ALA A 109 -21.44 -26.64 -29.47
C ALA A 109 -20.48 -25.44 -29.52
N THR A 110 -20.02 -25.13 -30.73
CA THR A 110 -19.32 -23.88 -31.02
C THR A 110 -20.10 -23.08 -32.05
N LEU A 111 -20.41 -21.83 -31.71
CA LEU A 111 -20.86 -20.82 -32.68
C LEU A 111 -19.67 -19.93 -32.99
N GLN A 112 -19.36 -19.74 -34.27
CA GLN A 112 -18.27 -18.87 -34.69
C GLN A 112 -18.82 -17.72 -35.54
N TYR A 113 -18.53 -16.50 -35.09
CA TYR A 113 -18.80 -15.29 -35.84
C TYR A 113 -17.63 -15.01 -36.79
N GLY A 114 -17.92 -15.02 -38.09
CA GLY A 114 -16.94 -14.78 -39.15
C GLY A 114 -15.92 -15.90 -39.36
N ASN A 115 -15.13 -15.75 -40.41
CA ASN A 115 -14.04 -16.67 -40.81
C ASN A 115 -12.69 -15.95 -40.97
N GLY A 116 -12.52 -14.81 -40.29
CA GLY A 116 -11.34 -13.93 -40.41
C GLY A 116 -11.58 -12.72 -41.32
N GLY A 117 -12.80 -12.54 -41.83
CA GLY A 117 -13.27 -11.35 -42.55
C GLY A 117 -13.95 -10.33 -41.64
N THR A 118 -14.84 -9.52 -42.22
CA THR A 118 -15.61 -8.46 -41.53
C THR A 118 -17.09 -8.79 -41.35
N THR A 119 -17.55 -9.90 -41.92
CA THR A 119 -18.95 -10.39 -41.90
C THR A 119 -19.07 -11.72 -41.14
N GLY A 120 -20.29 -12.09 -40.79
CA GLY A 120 -20.60 -13.28 -39.99
C GLY A 120 -21.05 -12.96 -38.57
N LEU A 121 -21.51 -11.72 -38.33
CA LEU A 121 -22.04 -11.28 -37.05
C LEU A 121 -23.56 -11.56 -36.97
N ILE A 122 -24.04 -12.02 -35.81
CA ILE A 122 -25.46 -11.89 -35.47
C ILE A 122 -25.64 -10.60 -34.68
N GLY A 123 -26.50 -9.71 -35.16
CA GLY A 123 -26.92 -8.58 -34.34
C GLY A 123 -27.96 -7.66 -34.96
N HIS A 124 -28.89 -7.23 -34.12
CA HIS A 124 -29.85 -6.18 -34.37
C HIS A 124 -29.46 -4.91 -33.62
N PHE A 125 -29.34 -3.77 -34.31
CA PHE A 125 -28.77 -2.54 -33.74
C PHE A 125 -29.77 -1.37 -33.80
N PRO A 126 -30.87 -1.39 -33.01
CA PRO A 126 -31.94 -0.41 -33.10
C PRO A 126 -31.59 0.91 -32.37
N TYR A 127 -30.49 0.94 -31.61
CA TYR A 127 -30.14 2.05 -30.74
C TYR A 127 -29.20 3.05 -31.42
N ASN A 128 -29.49 4.34 -31.27
CA ASN A 128 -28.61 5.43 -31.70
C ASN A 128 -27.56 5.74 -30.61
N THR A 129 -26.71 4.77 -30.29
CA THR A 129 -25.68 4.92 -29.25
C THR A 129 -24.46 5.72 -29.76
N PRO A 130 -23.86 6.59 -28.92
CA PRO A 130 -22.67 7.34 -29.31
C PRO A 130 -21.45 6.43 -29.48
N ALA A 131 -20.67 6.65 -30.55
CA ALA A 131 -19.36 6.05 -30.83
C ALA A 131 -19.27 4.52 -31.02
N PHE A 132 -20.33 3.77 -30.73
CA PHE A 132 -20.43 2.33 -31.02
C PHE A 132 -21.89 1.95 -31.29
N ARG A 133 -22.11 0.78 -31.93
CA ARG A 133 -23.46 0.23 -32.15
C ARG A 133 -23.75 -0.80 -31.06
N LEU A 134 -24.70 -0.52 -30.18
CA LEU A 134 -25.17 -1.47 -29.17
C LEU A 134 -26.07 -2.53 -29.82
N ASN A 135 -25.74 -3.81 -29.60
CA ASN A 135 -26.54 -4.93 -30.10
C ASN A 135 -27.70 -5.21 -29.12
N GLN A 136 -28.93 -5.35 -29.65
CA GLN A 136 -30.09 -5.78 -28.87
C GLN A 136 -30.07 -7.29 -28.60
N ASP A 137 -29.45 -8.07 -29.50
CA ASP A 137 -29.43 -9.52 -29.40
C ASP A 137 -28.45 -10.00 -28.34
N ASN A 138 -28.95 -10.06 -27.10
CA ASN A 138 -28.22 -10.62 -25.98
C ASN A 138 -27.91 -12.10 -26.21
N ILE A 139 -26.77 -12.56 -25.70
CA ILE A 139 -26.27 -13.91 -25.96
C ILE A 139 -26.01 -14.69 -24.67
N ARG A 140 -26.36 -15.97 -24.68
CA ARG A 140 -26.01 -16.96 -23.66
C ARG A 140 -25.00 -17.95 -24.22
N VAL A 141 -23.83 -18.05 -23.59
CA VAL A 141 -22.75 -18.94 -24.01
C VAL A 141 -22.48 -19.96 -22.91
N ASP A 142 -22.95 -21.19 -23.09
CA ASP A 142 -22.62 -22.35 -22.25
C ASP A 142 -21.66 -23.33 -22.95
N GLY A 143 -21.58 -23.27 -24.29
CA GLY A 143 -20.54 -23.90 -25.11
C GLY A 143 -19.39 -22.93 -25.41
N THR A 144 -19.07 -22.74 -26.69
CA THR A 144 -18.03 -21.80 -27.13
C THR A 144 -18.60 -20.79 -28.13
N LEU A 145 -18.38 -19.50 -27.89
CA LEU A 145 -18.53 -18.46 -28.90
C LEU A 145 -17.13 -18.05 -29.38
N ARG A 146 -16.83 -18.32 -30.65
CA ARG A 146 -15.57 -17.94 -31.28
C ARG A 146 -15.74 -16.70 -32.14
N LEU A 147 -14.94 -15.67 -31.86
CA LEU A 147 -15.07 -14.34 -32.41
C LEU A 147 -13.99 -14.10 -33.48
N SER A 148 -14.26 -14.51 -34.71
CA SER A 148 -13.31 -14.48 -35.84
C SER A 148 -13.63 -13.36 -36.84
N LEU A 149 -13.84 -12.15 -36.33
CA LEU A 149 -14.11 -10.92 -37.09
C LEU A 149 -12.97 -9.89 -36.95
N LYS A 150 -12.67 -9.17 -38.04
CA LYS A 150 -11.74 -8.01 -38.09
C LYS A 150 -12.44 -6.66 -37.94
N SER A 151 -13.77 -6.63 -37.93
CA SER A 151 -14.56 -5.41 -37.69
C SER A 151 -14.66 -5.10 -36.20
N ALA A 152 -15.15 -3.89 -35.86
CA ALA A 152 -15.57 -3.56 -34.51
C ALA A 152 -17.03 -3.96 -34.29
N TYR A 153 -17.35 -4.59 -33.16
CA TYR A 153 -18.71 -5.07 -32.87
C TYR A 153 -19.02 -5.16 -31.37
N ASN A 154 -20.31 -5.30 -31.07
CA ASN A 154 -20.85 -5.46 -29.73
C ASN A 154 -21.72 -6.72 -29.69
N LEU A 155 -21.63 -7.50 -28.61
CA LEU A 155 -22.36 -8.77 -28.45
C LEU A 155 -23.65 -8.63 -27.62
N GLY A 156 -24.03 -7.40 -27.27
CA GLY A 156 -25.09 -7.15 -26.30
C GLY A 156 -24.67 -7.58 -24.89
N THR A 157 -25.67 -7.88 -24.07
CA THR A 157 -25.47 -8.48 -22.74
C THR A 157 -25.11 -9.95 -22.89
N ILE A 158 -24.03 -10.37 -22.21
CA ILE A 158 -23.49 -11.72 -22.31
C ILE A 158 -23.78 -12.48 -21.01
N SER A 159 -24.28 -13.70 -21.14
CA SER A 159 -24.60 -14.61 -20.03
C SER A 159 -24.07 -16.03 -20.31
N GLY A 160 -24.20 -16.92 -19.33
CA GLY A 160 -23.70 -18.30 -19.44
C GLY A 160 -22.33 -18.50 -18.80
N SER A 161 -21.81 -19.72 -18.96
CA SER A 161 -20.64 -20.23 -18.23
C SER A 161 -19.54 -20.83 -19.11
N GLY A 162 -19.69 -20.74 -20.44
CA GLY A 162 -18.79 -21.33 -21.42
C GLY A 162 -17.54 -20.51 -21.73
N LEU A 163 -17.08 -20.59 -22.98
CA LEU A 163 -15.88 -19.90 -23.47
C LEU A 163 -16.25 -18.84 -24.50
N LEU A 164 -15.75 -17.61 -24.30
CA LEU A 164 -15.66 -16.59 -25.36
C LEU A 164 -14.20 -16.57 -25.82
N SER A 165 -13.91 -16.90 -27.08
CA SER A 165 -12.53 -16.91 -27.59
C SER A 165 -12.39 -16.06 -28.85
N GLN A 166 -11.39 -15.19 -28.85
CA GLN A 166 -10.95 -14.45 -30.02
C GLN A 166 -9.60 -15.03 -30.49
N PRO A 167 -9.43 -15.34 -31.79
CA PRO A 167 -8.13 -15.70 -32.34
C PRO A 167 -7.07 -14.60 -32.16
N ARG A 168 -5.79 -15.01 -32.12
CA ARG A 168 -4.65 -14.09 -32.13
C ARG A 168 -4.45 -13.44 -33.50
N PHE A 169 -3.82 -12.26 -33.50
CA PHE A 169 -3.44 -11.49 -34.69
C PHE A 169 -4.61 -11.15 -35.62
N LEU A 170 -5.81 -11.12 -35.04
CA LEU A 170 -7.05 -10.79 -35.70
C LEU A 170 -7.44 -9.37 -35.29
N TRP A 171 -7.00 -8.38 -36.07
CA TRP A 171 -7.12 -6.95 -35.77
C TRP A 171 -8.55 -6.40 -35.88
N GLY A 172 -9.47 -6.98 -35.10
CA GLY A 172 -10.81 -6.47 -34.80
C GLY A 172 -10.99 -6.30 -33.29
N THR A 173 -11.83 -5.35 -32.89
CA THR A 173 -12.10 -5.04 -31.48
C THR A 173 -13.54 -5.34 -31.13
N TRP A 174 -13.81 -5.78 -29.91
CA TRP A 174 -15.19 -5.95 -29.45
C TRP A 174 -15.41 -5.25 -28.12
N ASP A 175 -16.62 -4.72 -27.97
CA ASP A 175 -17.00 -3.84 -26.87
C ASP A 175 -17.80 -4.61 -25.81
N LEU A 176 -17.35 -4.57 -24.56
CA LEU A 176 -18.05 -5.13 -23.39
C LEU A 176 -18.82 -4.03 -22.67
N SER A 177 -19.84 -3.48 -23.31
CA SER A 177 -20.63 -2.37 -22.76
C SER A 177 -21.63 -2.83 -21.70
N GLY A 178 -21.55 -2.24 -20.51
CA GLY A 178 -22.53 -2.45 -19.45
C GLY A 178 -22.17 -3.58 -18.48
N THR A 179 -23.19 -4.18 -17.88
CA THR A 179 -23.04 -5.25 -16.88
C THR A 179 -23.40 -6.59 -17.49
N HIS A 180 -22.47 -7.54 -17.42
CA HIS A 180 -22.66 -8.87 -18.00
C HIS A 180 -22.76 -9.94 -16.89
N PRO A 181 -23.84 -10.73 -16.81
CA PRO A 181 -23.95 -11.82 -15.85
C PRO A 181 -23.06 -13.04 -16.15
N PHE A 182 -22.34 -13.03 -17.29
CA PHE A 182 -21.40 -14.08 -17.71
C PHE A 182 -20.42 -14.49 -16.60
N SER A 183 -20.24 -15.80 -16.44
CA SER A 183 -19.37 -16.39 -15.42
C SER A 183 -18.32 -17.35 -15.98
N GLY A 184 -18.24 -17.47 -17.30
CA GLY A 184 -17.27 -18.34 -17.98
C GLY A 184 -15.89 -17.69 -18.12
N VAL A 185 -15.13 -18.14 -19.12
CA VAL A 185 -13.78 -17.64 -19.42
C VAL A 185 -13.79 -16.82 -20.71
N ILE A 186 -13.03 -15.73 -20.70
CA ILE A 186 -12.74 -14.92 -21.88
C ILE A 186 -11.28 -15.17 -22.28
N ASP A 187 -11.07 -15.71 -23.48
CA ASP A 187 -9.78 -15.81 -24.15
C ASP A 187 -9.66 -14.69 -25.18
N ASN A 188 -8.96 -13.62 -24.81
CA ASN A 188 -8.73 -12.45 -25.63
C ASN A 188 -7.44 -12.61 -26.45
N GLY A 189 -7.55 -13.14 -27.67
CA GLY A 189 -6.40 -13.35 -28.56
C GLY A 189 -5.76 -12.07 -29.11
N THR A 190 -6.53 -10.99 -29.31
CA THR A 190 -6.03 -9.80 -30.00
C THR A 190 -6.36 -8.50 -29.29
N GLN A 191 -7.64 -8.10 -29.22
CA GLN A 191 -8.01 -6.83 -28.60
C GLN A 191 -9.47 -6.81 -28.15
N VAL A 192 -9.70 -6.33 -26.93
CA VAL A 192 -11.03 -6.10 -26.35
C VAL A 192 -11.09 -4.75 -25.64
N ASN A 193 -12.23 -4.08 -25.74
CA ASN A 193 -12.54 -2.87 -25.00
C ASN A 193 -13.45 -3.22 -23.82
N ALA A 194 -12.85 -3.39 -22.64
CA ALA A 194 -13.52 -3.54 -21.36
C ALA A 194 -13.67 -2.20 -20.64
N GLY A 195 -14.20 -1.23 -21.38
CA GLY A 195 -14.51 0.11 -20.89
C GLY A 195 -14.09 1.15 -21.91
N ARG A 196 -14.94 2.17 -22.07
CA ARG A 196 -14.75 3.31 -22.97
C ARG A 196 -15.28 4.58 -22.28
N PRO A 197 -14.98 5.78 -22.81
CA PRO A 197 -15.64 7.00 -22.34
C PRO A 197 -17.17 6.91 -22.46
N GLU A 198 -17.65 6.18 -23.46
CA GLU A 198 -19.05 6.02 -23.78
C GLU A 198 -19.71 4.83 -23.07
N PHE A 199 -18.98 3.99 -22.32
CA PHE A 199 -19.58 2.94 -21.48
C PHE A 199 -18.64 2.42 -20.39
N ALA A 200 -19.21 2.04 -19.26
CA ALA A 200 -18.50 1.26 -18.24
C ALA A 200 -18.71 -0.24 -18.46
N THR A 201 -17.71 -1.04 -18.11
CA THR A 201 -17.79 -2.52 -18.13
C THR A 201 -17.87 -3.07 -16.71
N SER A 202 -18.78 -4.01 -16.47
CA SER A 202 -18.88 -4.75 -15.22
C SER A 202 -19.01 -6.25 -15.50
N LEU A 203 -18.07 -7.02 -14.95
CA LEU A 203 -17.95 -8.48 -15.12
C LEU A 203 -17.92 -9.17 -13.74
N PRO A 204 -18.98 -9.05 -12.92
CA PRO A 204 -18.93 -9.42 -11.51
C PRO A 204 -18.74 -10.92 -11.25
N ARG A 205 -19.05 -11.77 -12.24
CA ARG A 205 -18.95 -13.23 -12.13
C ARG A 205 -17.80 -13.83 -12.95
N VAL A 206 -17.11 -13.03 -13.77
CA VAL A 206 -15.91 -13.51 -14.47
C VAL A 206 -14.79 -13.62 -13.45
N ARG A 207 -14.21 -14.81 -13.33
CA ARG A 207 -13.09 -15.07 -12.42
C ARG A 207 -11.75 -15.13 -13.13
N LYS A 208 -11.75 -15.49 -14.42
CA LYS A 208 -10.53 -15.70 -15.20
C LYS A 208 -10.66 -15.10 -16.60
N VAL A 209 -9.61 -14.43 -17.02
CA VAL A 209 -9.42 -13.98 -18.40
C VAL A 209 -8.07 -14.50 -18.87
N LEU A 210 -8.04 -15.18 -20.01
CA LEU A 210 -6.81 -15.46 -20.72
C LEU A 210 -6.55 -14.29 -21.69
N ASN A 211 -5.76 -13.32 -21.26
CA ASN A 211 -5.36 -12.17 -22.05
C ASN A 211 -4.10 -12.50 -22.86
N GLN A 212 -4.25 -12.54 -24.17
CA GLN A 212 -3.20 -12.88 -25.12
C GLN A 212 -2.88 -11.74 -26.08
N GLY A 213 -3.69 -10.69 -26.10
CA GLY A 213 -3.42 -9.43 -26.79
C GLY A 213 -3.57 -8.24 -25.84
N THR A 214 -4.34 -7.24 -26.26
CA THR A 214 -4.57 -6.02 -25.47
C THR A 214 -5.94 -6.03 -24.81
N TRP A 215 -5.95 -5.84 -23.48
CA TRP A 215 -7.16 -5.56 -22.72
C TRP A 215 -7.23 -4.07 -22.40
N THR A 216 -8.18 -3.35 -22.98
CA THR A 216 -8.33 -1.91 -22.75
C THR A 216 -9.39 -1.63 -21.70
N VAL A 217 -9.06 -0.78 -20.74
CA VAL A 217 -9.99 -0.25 -19.75
C VAL A 217 -10.00 1.27 -19.87
N ASP A 218 -11.19 1.86 -19.96
CA ASP A 218 -11.42 3.30 -19.81
C ASP A 218 -12.75 3.48 -19.04
N THR A 219 -13.09 4.71 -18.70
CA THR A 219 -14.26 5.01 -17.87
C THR A 219 -15.07 6.15 -18.47
N PRO A 220 -16.40 6.17 -18.33
CA PRO A 220 -17.14 7.42 -18.41
C PRO A 220 -16.71 8.39 -17.30
N LEU A 221 -17.04 9.68 -17.46
CA LEU A 221 -16.69 10.72 -16.48
C LEU A 221 -17.27 10.42 -15.09
N GLY A 222 -16.47 10.65 -14.06
CA GLY A 222 -16.87 10.48 -12.66
C GLY A 222 -17.17 9.04 -12.24
N GLN A 223 -16.87 8.04 -13.08
CA GLN A 223 -17.24 6.65 -12.80
C GLN A 223 -16.10 5.87 -12.16
N THR A 224 -16.46 4.86 -11.35
CA THR A 224 -15.51 3.85 -10.88
C THR A 224 -15.79 2.52 -11.59
N VAL A 225 -14.76 1.95 -12.21
CA VAL A 225 -14.81 0.63 -12.84
C VAL A 225 -13.94 -0.32 -12.02
N THR A 226 -14.52 -1.45 -11.60
CA THR A 226 -13.80 -2.48 -10.82
C THR A 226 -13.70 -3.77 -11.60
N MET A 227 -12.49 -4.33 -11.68
CA MET A 227 -12.19 -5.61 -12.31
C MET A 227 -11.57 -6.56 -11.29
N GLY A 228 -12.32 -7.63 -10.94
CA GLY A 228 -11.93 -8.59 -9.90
C GLY A 228 -11.54 -9.98 -10.39
N MET A 229 -11.44 -10.17 -11.70
CA MET A 229 -10.94 -11.39 -12.32
C MET A 229 -9.41 -11.46 -12.26
N ASP A 230 -8.88 -12.68 -12.23
CA ASP A 230 -7.49 -12.93 -12.52
C ASP A 230 -7.26 -12.92 -14.04
N PHE A 231 -6.27 -12.17 -14.48
CA PHE A 231 -5.78 -12.19 -15.85
C PHE A 231 -4.62 -13.19 -15.94
N TYR A 232 -4.61 -13.94 -17.03
CA TYR A 232 -3.55 -14.88 -17.37
C TYR A 232 -3.02 -14.56 -18.76
N GLN A 233 -1.73 -14.73 -18.97
CA GLN A 233 -1.09 -14.69 -20.28
C GLN A 233 -0.42 -16.03 -20.56
N ARG A 234 -0.28 -16.43 -21.83
CA ARG A 234 0.61 -17.54 -22.26
C ARG A 234 1.69 -17.13 -23.24
N GLU A 235 1.53 -15.98 -23.89
CA GLU A 235 2.34 -15.55 -25.02
C GLU A 235 2.97 -14.19 -24.76
N TYR A 236 4.15 -13.96 -25.32
CA TYR A 236 4.82 -12.68 -25.20
C TYR A 236 4.00 -11.52 -25.79
N GLY A 237 3.97 -10.38 -25.08
CA GLY A 237 3.50 -9.10 -25.63
C GLY A 237 2.07 -8.70 -25.28
N SER A 238 1.35 -9.44 -24.42
CA SER A 238 0.02 -9.00 -23.98
C SER A 238 0.05 -7.99 -22.84
N ASP A 239 -0.95 -7.11 -22.83
CA ASP A 239 -0.98 -5.98 -21.92
C ASP A 239 -2.39 -5.57 -21.49
N ILE A 240 -2.43 -4.86 -20.37
CA ILE A 240 -3.63 -4.18 -19.87
C ILE A 240 -3.38 -2.68 -19.97
N ASN A 241 -4.11 -2.02 -20.86
CA ASN A 241 -4.06 -0.58 -21.06
C ASN A 241 -5.16 0.09 -20.26
N VAL A 242 -4.79 0.94 -19.29
CA VAL A 242 -5.73 1.60 -18.40
C VAL A 242 -5.74 3.10 -18.66
N GLN A 243 -6.93 3.59 -18.98
CA GLN A 243 -7.29 5.00 -19.07
C GLN A 243 -8.38 5.29 -18.03
N SER A 244 -8.55 6.55 -17.67
CA SER A 244 -9.70 6.98 -16.90
C SER A 244 -10.01 8.43 -17.22
N ARG A 245 -11.29 8.77 -17.35
CA ARG A 245 -11.73 10.15 -17.53
C ARG A 245 -11.62 10.96 -16.22
N PRO A 246 -11.61 12.31 -16.27
CA PRO A 246 -11.62 13.14 -15.07
C PRO A 246 -12.66 12.70 -14.02
N GLY A 247 -12.28 12.77 -12.74
CA GLY A 247 -13.12 12.33 -11.61
C GLY A 247 -13.32 10.81 -11.51
N SER A 248 -12.74 10.02 -12.40
CA SER A 248 -12.97 8.58 -12.49
C SER A 248 -11.87 7.76 -11.83
N LYS A 249 -12.09 6.45 -11.71
CA LYS A 249 -11.13 5.51 -11.12
C LYS A 249 -11.28 4.11 -11.71
N VAL A 250 -10.17 3.41 -11.93
CA VAL A 250 -10.16 1.98 -12.24
C VAL A 250 -9.56 1.21 -11.07
N ILE A 251 -10.26 0.21 -10.55
CA ILE A 251 -9.82 -0.65 -9.45
C ILE A 251 -9.58 -2.06 -9.99
N LEU A 252 -8.37 -2.58 -9.82
CA LEU A 252 -7.97 -3.93 -10.23
C LEU A 252 -7.70 -4.76 -8.96
N THR A 253 -8.57 -5.73 -8.66
CA THR A 253 -8.50 -6.49 -7.39
C THR A 253 -8.00 -7.93 -7.54
N GLY A 254 -7.99 -8.48 -8.76
CA GLY A 254 -7.38 -9.78 -9.07
C GLY A 254 -5.85 -9.73 -9.24
N GLN A 255 -5.28 -10.75 -9.86
CA GLN A 255 -3.87 -10.80 -10.27
C GLN A 255 -3.72 -10.90 -11.79
N TYR A 256 -2.68 -10.31 -12.35
CA TYR A 256 -2.21 -10.57 -13.70
C TYR A 256 -1.02 -11.53 -13.64
N SER A 257 -1.26 -12.80 -13.95
CA SER A 257 -0.34 -13.92 -13.86
C SER A 257 0.05 -14.46 -15.24
N TRP A 258 1.08 -15.31 -15.28
CA TRP A 258 1.29 -16.24 -16.39
C TRP A 258 0.43 -17.49 -16.21
N SER A 259 0.13 -18.20 -17.30
CA SER A 259 -0.51 -19.51 -17.33
C SER A 259 0.40 -20.50 -18.03
N ASN A 260 0.58 -21.68 -17.44
CA ASN A 260 1.33 -22.77 -18.08
C ASN A 260 0.52 -24.08 -18.17
N GLN A 261 -0.75 -24.05 -17.76
CA GLN A 261 -1.63 -25.21 -17.78
C GLN A 261 -3.12 -24.80 -17.85
N GLY A 262 -3.99 -25.79 -18.04
CA GLY A 262 -5.45 -25.61 -18.01
C GLY A 262 -6.08 -25.06 -19.29
N GLY A 263 -5.28 -24.81 -20.34
CA GLY A 263 -5.79 -24.45 -21.67
C GLY A 263 -6.56 -23.14 -21.70
N ASP A 264 -7.51 -23.04 -22.63
CA ASP A 264 -8.26 -21.82 -22.93
C ASP A 264 -9.48 -21.66 -22.00
N THR A 265 -9.99 -22.79 -21.47
CA THR A 265 -11.20 -22.85 -20.65
C THR A 265 -10.91 -22.79 -19.16
N ASN A 266 -9.67 -22.98 -18.72
CA ASN A 266 -9.30 -22.91 -17.31
C ASN A 266 -7.84 -22.47 -17.12
N PRO A 267 -7.42 -21.28 -17.62
CA PRO A 267 -6.05 -20.82 -17.49
C PRO A 267 -5.63 -20.79 -16.01
N SER A 268 -4.43 -21.29 -15.74
CA SER A 268 -3.88 -21.36 -14.39
C SER A 268 -2.36 -21.51 -14.40
N LEU A 269 -1.76 -21.22 -13.25
CA LEU A 269 -0.33 -21.37 -13.03
C LEU A 269 -0.10 -22.51 -12.04
N SER A 270 0.74 -23.47 -12.43
CA SER A 270 1.13 -24.62 -11.59
C SER A 270 1.88 -24.21 -10.32
N ASP A 271 2.77 -23.22 -10.42
CA ASP A 271 3.55 -22.69 -9.30
C ASP A 271 3.59 -21.14 -9.37
N PRO A 272 3.05 -20.42 -8.36
CA PRO A 272 3.13 -18.97 -8.27
C PRO A 272 4.54 -18.38 -8.40
N ALA A 273 5.60 -19.12 -8.05
CA ALA A 273 6.99 -18.67 -8.17
C ALA A 273 7.41 -18.42 -9.63
N LEU A 274 6.73 -19.07 -10.60
CA LEU A 274 6.99 -18.88 -12.03
C LEU A 274 6.62 -17.47 -12.53
N ASN A 275 5.86 -16.69 -11.76
CA ASN A 275 5.68 -15.26 -12.06
C ASN A 275 6.97 -14.44 -11.90
N TRP A 276 7.95 -14.95 -11.15
CA TRP A 276 9.19 -14.27 -10.77
C TRP A 276 10.41 -14.78 -11.52
N THR A 277 10.27 -15.85 -12.30
CA THR A 277 11.35 -16.49 -13.05
C THR A 277 11.08 -16.33 -14.55
N PRO A 278 11.99 -15.76 -15.35
CA PRO A 278 11.79 -15.65 -16.79
C PRO A 278 11.56 -17.02 -17.43
N ALA A 279 10.49 -17.14 -18.22
CA ALA A 279 10.26 -18.32 -19.03
C ALA A 279 11.06 -18.23 -20.34
N ARG A 280 11.31 -19.39 -20.98
CA ARG A 280 11.97 -19.45 -22.30
C ARG A 280 11.29 -18.50 -23.29
N LYS A 281 12.08 -17.74 -24.06
CA LYS A 281 11.59 -16.70 -25.00
C LYS A 281 10.73 -15.60 -24.35
N ASN A 282 10.81 -15.42 -23.03
CA ASN A 282 10.06 -14.41 -22.28
C ASN A 282 8.52 -14.53 -22.42
N VAL A 283 7.99 -15.73 -22.66
CA VAL A 283 6.55 -15.94 -22.87
C VAL A 283 5.68 -15.55 -21.67
N ASN A 284 6.27 -15.42 -20.48
CA ASN A 284 5.61 -14.93 -19.28
C ASN A 284 5.77 -13.41 -19.04
N LYS A 285 6.42 -12.68 -19.96
CA LYS A 285 6.56 -11.23 -19.87
C LYS A 285 5.28 -10.51 -20.25
N ARG A 286 4.68 -9.85 -19.27
CA ARG A 286 3.36 -9.20 -19.37
C ARG A 286 3.39 -7.81 -18.77
N GLY A 287 2.46 -6.93 -19.14
CA GLY A 287 2.54 -5.60 -18.55
C GLY A 287 1.28 -4.78 -18.57
N THR A 288 1.41 -3.60 -17.98
CA THR A 288 0.32 -2.65 -17.89
C THR A 288 0.79 -1.24 -18.21
N ASN A 289 -0.01 -0.55 -19.00
CA ASN A 289 0.20 0.84 -19.38
C ASN A 289 -0.90 1.68 -18.74
N ILE A 290 -0.55 2.52 -17.77
CA ILE A 290 -1.46 3.46 -17.13
C ILE A 290 -1.27 4.80 -17.83
N LYS A 291 -2.30 5.27 -18.55
CA LYS A 291 -2.23 6.40 -19.48
C LYS A 291 -3.04 7.59 -18.97
N GLY A 292 -2.40 8.44 -18.16
CA GLY A 292 -3.03 9.60 -17.54
C GLY A 292 -4.25 9.23 -16.70
N ALA A 293 -4.18 8.09 -16.01
CA ALA A 293 -5.32 7.47 -15.35
C ALA A 293 -5.15 7.37 -13.83
N ASN A 294 -6.27 7.34 -13.12
CA ASN A 294 -6.35 7.05 -11.70
C ASN A 294 -6.66 5.57 -11.48
N VAL A 295 -5.65 4.82 -11.06
CA VAL A 295 -5.70 3.37 -10.93
C VAL A 295 -5.42 2.97 -9.49
N GLN A 296 -6.19 2.01 -9.00
CA GLN A 296 -5.97 1.38 -7.71
C GLN A 296 -5.74 -0.12 -7.92
N TRP A 297 -4.65 -0.65 -7.35
CA TRP A 297 -4.43 -2.09 -7.24
C TRP A 297 -4.80 -2.57 -5.84
N GLY A 298 -5.64 -3.60 -5.78
CA GLY A 298 -6.33 -4.00 -4.56
C GLY A 298 -7.45 -3.02 -4.16
N ASP A 299 -8.23 -3.43 -3.17
CA ASP A 299 -9.37 -2.70 -2.60
C ASP A 299 -9.34 -2.71 -1.06
N GLY A 300 -8.19 -3.07 -0.48
CA GLY A 300 -8.01 -3.22 0.95
C GLY A 300 -8.57 -4.53 1.52
N THR A 301 -8.94 -5.50 0.67
CA THR A 301 -9.43 -6.82 1.12
C THR A 301 -8.47 -7.97 0.80
N THR A 302 -7.41 -7.70 0.03
CA THR A 302 -6.45 -8.71 -0.43
C THR A 302 -5.01 -8.33 -0.09
N ASN A 303 -4.13 -9.33 -0.01
CA ASN A 303 -2.68 -9.22 0.09
C ASN A 303 -1.98 -9.90 -1.10
N LYS A 304 -2.70 -10.09 -2.21
CA LYS A 304 -2.15 -10.59 -3.47
C LYS A 304 -1.84 -9.41 -4.37
N ILE A 305 -0.57 -9.19 -4.69
CA ILE A 305 -0.19 -8.10 -5.60
C ILE A 305 -0.79 -8.35 -6.99
N PHE A 306 -1.28 -7.27 -7.62
CA PHE A 306 -1.87 -7.34 -8.96
C PHE A 306 -0.84 -7.82 -9.98
N MET A 307 0.40 -7.32 -9.92
CA MET A 307 1.47 -7.66 -10.86
C MET A 307 2.66 -8.35 -10.15
N PRO A 308 2.58 -9.66 -9.85
CA PRO A 308 3.71 -10.39 -9.28
C PRO A 308 4.81 -10.58 -10.34
N GLY A 309 6.06 -10.26 -10.04
CA GLY A 309 7.17 -10.48 -10.96
C GLY A 309 8.35 -9.53 -10.81
N THR A 310 9.31 -9.69 -11.71
CA THR A 310 10.57 -8.93 -11.77
C THR A 310 10.60 -8.04 -13.01
N ALA A 311 11.64 -7.21 -13.17
CA ALA A 311 11.86 -6.45 -14.40
C ALA A 311 11.94 -7.32 -15.67
N GLU A 312 12.26 -8.61 -15.53
CA GLU A 312 12.37 -9.54 -16.65
C GLU A 312 11.03 -10.19 -16.99
N THR A 313 10.11 -10.33 -16.03
CA THR A 313 8.81 -10.97 -16.24
C THR A 313 7.63 -10.01 -16.32
N VAL A 314 7.80 -8.73 -15.95
CA VAL A 314 6.74 -7.74 -16.09
C VAL A 314 7.25 -6.37 -16.53
N TYR A 315 6.35 -5.52 -17.03
CA TYR A 315 6.58 -4.09 -17.21
C TYR A 315 5.38 -3.26 -16.74
N ILE A 316 5.65 -2.09 -16.16
CA ILE A 316 4.64 -1.19 -15.59
C ILE A 316 4.98 0.23 -16.02
N ASN A 317 4.15 0.82 -16.88
CA ASN A 317 4.37 2.15 -17.43
C ASN A 317 3.34 3.15 -16.88
N LEU A 318 3.82 4.26 -16.32
CA LEU A 318 3.05 5.46 -16.03
C LEU A 318 3.30 6.47 -17.14
N LEU A 319 2.31 6.63 -18.01
CA LEU A 319 2.35 7.54 -19.14
C LEU A 319 1.51 8.77 -18.81
N ALA A 320 1.99 9.95 -19.15
CA ALA A 320 1.15 11.15 -19.17
C ALA A 320 0.29 11.14 -20.43
N ALA A 321 -0.94 11.61 -20.29
CA ALA A 321 -1.83 11.93 -21.41
C ALA A 321 -2.40 13.33 -21.17
N ARG A 322 -3.73 13.47 -21.07
CA ARG A 322 -4.38 14.72 -20.64
C ARG A 322 -4.09 15.09 -19.18
N ALA A 323 -3.64 14.11 -18.40
CA ALA A 323 -3.21 14.25 -17.02
C ALA A 323 -2.03 13.31 -16.76
N ARG A 324 -1.40 13.48 -15.60
CA ARG A 324 -0.42 12.53 -15.06
C ARG A 324 -1.16 11.30 -14.51
N SER A 325 -0.47 10.17 -14.47
CA SER A 325 -1.04 8.95 -13.90
C SER A 325 -1.00 8.98 -12.37
N LEU A 326 -1.95 8.31 -11.73
CA LEU A 326 -1.96 8.05 -10.28
C LEU A 326 -2.12 6.55 -10.08
N LEU A 327 -1.17 5.92 -9.38
CA LEU A 327 -1.24 4.50 -9.00
C LEU A 327 -1.29 4.36 -7.48
N THR A 328 -2.39 3.80 -6.99
CA THR A 328 -2.63 3.54 -5.56
C THR A 328 -2.49 2.05 -5.26
N PHE A 329 -1.70 1.71 -4.24
CA PHE A 329 -1.60 0.35 -3.68
C PHE A 329 -2.49 0.27 -2.44
N ASP A 330 -3.51 -0.59 -2.47
CA ASP A 330 -4.52 -0.75 -1.41
C ASP A 330 -4.69 -2.22 -1.03
N TYR A 331 -3.83 -2.69 -0.12
CA TYR A 331 -3.80 -4.08 0.35
C TYR A 331 -4.05 -4.17 1.87
N ASN A 332 -4.43 -5.35 2.37
CA ASN A 332 -4.61 -5.60 3.81
C ASN A 332 -3.48 -6.39 4.47
N GLY A 333 -2.38 -6.58 3.75
CA GLY A 333 -1.22 -7.30 4.24
C GLY A 333 0.02 -7.02 3.39
N PRO A 334 1.16 -7.67 3.72
CA PRO A 334 2.40 -7.47 3.00
C PRO A 334 2.33 -7.92 1.54
N VAL A 335 2.82 -7.05 0.64
CA VAL A 335 3.01 -7.34 -0.78
C VAL A 335 4.41 -6.90 -1.24
N THR A 336 4.92 -7.52 -2.29
CA THR A 336 6.20 -7.14 -2.90
C THR A 336 5.99 -6.78 -4.36
N LEU A 337 6.46 -5.59 -4.74
CA LEU A 337 6.65 -5.16 -6.11
C LEU A 337 8.12 -5.38 -6.48
N GLY A 338 8.41 -6.42 -7.27
CA GLY A 338 9.78 -6.74 -7.71
C GLY A 338 10.18 -6.12 -9.05
N ALA A 339 9.29 -5.34 -9.68
CA ALA A 339 9.55 -4.70 -10.95
C ALA A 339 9.53 -3.18 -10.84
N PRO A 340 10.40 -2.48 -11.59
CA PRO A 340 10.38 -1.04 -11.61
C PRO A 340 9.13 -0.51 -12.31
N ILE A 341 8.58 0.56 -11.76
CA ILE A 341 7.60 1.41 -12.42
C ILE A 341 8.38 2.44 -13.23
N GLY A 342 8.09 2.53 -14.52
CA GLY A 342 8.75 3.42 -15.48
C GLY A 342 7.74 4.22 -16.31
N GLY A 343 8.22 4.84 -17.39
CA GLY A 343 7.40 5.61 -18.34
C GLY A 343 7.74 5.30 -19.79
N GLY A 344 8.51 4.24 -20.03
CA GLY A 344 8.93 3.84 -21.36
C GLY A 344 7.82 3.22 -22.20
N ARG A 345 8.18 2.78 -23.40
CA ARG A 345 7.24 2.28 -24.41
C ARG A 345 7.24 0.75 -24.43
N PHE A 346 6.05 0.15 -24.42
CA PHE A 346 5.88 -1.31 -24.45
C PHE A 346 6.70 -2.01 -23.33
N HIS A 347 7.54 -2.97 -23.70
CA HIS A 347 8.34 -3.78 -22.79
C HIS A 347 9.62 -3.08 -22.30
N ASP A 348 9.96 -1.91 -22.85
CA ASP A 348 11.12 -1.11 -22.44
C ASP A 348 10.72 -0.05 -21.41
N THR A 349 10.30 -0.50 -20.22
CA THR A 349 9.76 0.37 -19.15
C THR A 349 10.74 1.45 -18.70
N LEU A 350 12.05 1.19 -18.79
CA LEU A 350 13.09 2.06 -18.23
C LEU A 350 13.65 3.09 -19.22
N SER A 351 13.14 3.16 -20.46
CA SER A 351 13.62 4.15 -21.44
C SER A 351 13.28 5.59 -21.08
N ALA A 352 12.25 5.82 -20.26
CA ALA A 352 11.87 7.13 -19.76
C ALA A 352 11.32 7.04 -18.32
N PRO A 353 11.47 8.09 -17.50
CA PRO A 353 10.87 8.12 -16.18
C PRO A 353 9.34 8.14 -16.31
N GLY A 354 8.66 7.36 -15.47
CA GLY A 354 7.22 7.36 -15.34
C GLY A 354 6.66 8.73 -14.98
N ALA A 355 5.60 9.15 -15.67
CA ALA A 355 4.90 10.40 -15.42
C ALA A 355 3.65 10.16 -14.56
N GLY A 356 3.86 9.91 -13.27
CA GLY A 356 2.77 9.74 -12.33
C GLY A 356 3.15 9.79 -10.86
N ASP A 357 2.12 9.77 -10.02
CA ASP A 357 2.20 9.79 -8.56
C ASP A 357 1.84 8.41 -8.00
N ILE A 358 2.45 8.04 -6.86
CA ILE A 358 2.22 6.77 -6.17
C ILE A 358 1.63 7.03 -4.78
N VAL A 359 0.60 6.26 -4.42
CA VAL A 359 0.00 6.27 -3.08
C VAL A 359 0.05 4.88 -2.48
N ILE A 360 0.61 4.75 -1.28
CA ILE A 360 0.46 3.58 -0.42
C ILE A 360 -0.65 3.91 0.59
N LYS A 361 -1.83 3.33 0.37
CA LYS A 361 -3.07 3.71 1.06
C LYS A 361 -3.07 3.30 2.53
N GLY A 362 -3.70 4.10 3.38
CA GLY A 362 -3.75 3.95 4.85
C GLY A 362 -4.57 2.76 5.36
N THR A 363 -4.85 1.78 4.51
CA THR A 363 -5.54 0.54 4.87
C THR A 363 -4.72 -0.22 5.91
N ARG A 364 -5.40 -0.73 6.94
CA ARG A 364 -4.77 -1.49 8.02
C ARG A 364 -4.03 -2.70 7.45
N GLY A 365 -2.74 -2.80 7.76
CA GLY A 365 -1.89 -3.91 7.32
C GLY A 365 -1.27 -3.71 5.93
N ASN A 366 -1.59 -2.62 5.22
CA ASN A 366 -0.99 -2.33 3.92
C ASN A 366 0.52 -2.10 4.09
N ASP A 367 1.32 -3.06 3.62
CA ASP A 367 2.78 -3.07 3.73
C ASP A 367 3.37 -3.41 2.37
N VAL A 368 3.78 -2.38 1.62
CA VAL A 368 4.26 -2.50 0.25
C VAL A 368 5.77 -2.47 0.24
N THR A 369 6.40 -3.50 -0.31
CA THR A 369 7.85 -3.56 -0.53
C THR A 369 8.18 -3.26 -1.99
N PHE A 370 8.98 -2.21 -2.23
CA PHE A 370 9.67 -2.01 -3.50
C PHE A 370 10.99 -2.78 -3.45
N ALA A 371 11.03 -3.93 -4.11
CA ALA A 371 12.22 -4.78 -4.25
C ALA A 371 13.02 -4.49 -5.53
N ALA A 372 12.74 -3.34 -6.16
CA ALA A 372 13.49 -2.78 -7.28
C ALA A 372 13.61 -1.25 -7.09
N VAL A 373 14.52 -0.62 -7.83
CA VAL A 373 14.59 0.84 -7.89
C VAL A 373 13.48 1.34 -8.81
N GLN A 374 12.56 2.13 -8.27
CA GLN A 374 11.48 2.71 -9.06
C GLN A 374 11.99 3.89 -9.91
N TYR A 375 11.45 4.04 -11.12
CA TYR A 375 11.90 5.00 -12.11
C TYR A 375 10.76 5.91 -12.60
N TYR A 376 10.19 6.69 -11.69
CA TYR A 376 9.18 7.70 -12.01
C TYR A 376 9.56 9.06 -11.43
N ASP A 377 9.18 10.14 -12.12
CA ASP A 377 9.31 11.50 -11.62
C ASP A 377 7.93 11.95 -11.11
N GLY A 378 7.74 11.90 -9.79
CA GLY A 378 6.49 12.24 -9.13
C GLY A 378 6.55 12.01 -7.62
N SER A 379 5.42 12.20 -6.96
CA SER A 379 5.33 12.03 -5.51
C SER A 379 5.11 10.57 -5.09
N THR A 380 5.72 10.19 -3.98
CA THR A 380 5.42 8.95 -3.26
C THR A 380 4.75 9.31 -1.94
N THR A 381 3.46 9.01 -1.81
CA THR A 381 2.70 9.26 -0.58
C THR A 381 2.52 7.96 0.19
N VAL A 382 2.92 7.95 1.47
CA VAL A 382 2.67 6.87 2.41
C VAL A 382 1.65 7.37 3.41
N GLU A 383 0.41 6.91 3.31
CA GLU A 383 -0.66 7.37 4.18
C GLU A 383 -0.52 6.83 5.61
N LYS A 384 -1.22 7.47 6.55
CA LYS A 384 -1.23 7.05 7.96
C LYS A 384 -1.74 5.61 8.07
N GLY A 385 -1.00 4.77 8.79
CA GLY A 385 -1.33 3.35 8.97
C GLY A 385 -0.70 2.40 7.94
N ALA A 386 -0.15 2.93 6.85
CA ALA A 386 0.54 2.16 5.83
C ALA A 386 2.05 2.08 6.06
N VAL A 387 2.68 1.07 5.45
CA VAL A 387 4.13 0.89 5.42
C VAL A 387 4.60 0.85 3.97
N LEU A 388 5.62 1.66 3.65
CA LEU A 388 6.43 1.51 2.45
C LEU A 388 7.81 1.00 2.84
N ARG A 389 8.26 -0.09 2.21
CA ARG A 389 9.60 -0.64 2.36
C ARG A 389 10.41 -0.43 1.09
N LEU A 390 11.57 0.18 1.21
CA LEU A 390 12.59 0.17 0.17
C LEU A 390 13.54 -0.99 0.43
N GLY A 391 13.49 -1.98 -0.46
CA GLY A 391 14.24 -3.22 -0.38
C GLY A 391 13.54 -4.31 0.44
N SER A 392 13.76 -5.55 0.03
CA SER A 392 13.30 -6.76 0.73
C SER A 392 14.21 -7.15 1.92
N GLY A 393 15.43 -6.61 1.95
CA GLY A 393 16.48 -7.02 2.90
C GLY A 393 17.20 -8.32 2.54
N LYS A 394 16.97 -8.84 1.34
CA LYS A 394 17.67 -10.00 0.77
C LYS A 394 18.54 -9.56 -0.41
N SER A 395 19.55 -10.37 -0.74
CA SER A 395 20.36 -10.18 -1.95
C SER A 395 19.47 -10.11 -3.19
N GLY A 396 19.81 -9.22 -4.14
CA GLY A 396 19.04 -9.03 -5.38
C GLY A 396 17.71 -8.28 -5.23
N GLY A 397 17.29 -7.94 -4.00
CA GLY A 397 16.01 -7.26 -3.74
C GLY A 397 16.18 -5.88 -3.11
N ASP A 398 17.23 -5.14 -3.46
CA ASP A 398 17.42 -3.76 -3.03
C ASP A 398 16.50 -2.80 -3.81
N GLY A 399 15.85 -1.89 -3.08
CA GLY A 399 14.89 -0.94 -3.63
C GLY A 399 15.41 0.49 -3.67
N GLY A 400 14.63 1.39 -4.26
CA GLY A 400 14.95 2.81 -4.32
C GLY A 400 13.90 3.64 -5.05
N LEU A 401 14.11 4.95 -5.06
CA LEU A 401 13.29 5.91 -5.78
C LEU A 401 14.17 6.74 -6.72
N TYR A 402 13.61 7.18 -7.84
CA TYR A 402 14.26 8.11 -8.74
C TYR A 402 14.23 9.54 -8.17
N THR A 403 15.35 9.97 -7.59
CA THR A 403 15.42 11.24 -6.82
C THR A 403 15.90 12.45 -7.62
N LYS A 404 16.24 12.27 -8.90
CA LYS A 404 16.71 13.34 -9.79
C LYS A 404 15.57 14.11 -10.47
N GLY A 405 14.35 13.58 -10.43
CA GLY A 405 13.17 14.21 -11.01
C GLY A 405 12.80 15.54 -10.32
N SER A 406 12.22 16.48 -11.07
CA SER A 406 11.87 17.80 -10.51
C SER A 406 10.62 17.75 -9.61
N LEU A 407 9.76 16.76 -9.87
CA LEU A 407 8.52 16.51 -9.13
C LEU A 407 8.70 15.48 -8.01
N TYR A 408 9.87 14.82 -7.93
CA TYR A 408 10.22 13.91 -6.87
C TYR A 408 10.00 14.53 -5.48
N LYS A 409 9.24 13.83 -4.65
CA LYS A 409 9.06 14.10 -3.22
C LYS A 409 8.48 12.89 -2.52
N VAL A 410 8.76 12.74 -1.22
CA VAL A 410 8.14 11.71 -0.38
C VAL A 410 7.28 12.39 0.67
N VAL A 411 5.99 12.07 0.69
CA VAL A 411 5.05 12.50 1.73
C VAL A 411 4.80 11.31 2.66
N ASN A 412 5.50 11.26 3.79
CA ASN A 412 5.45 10.15 4.73
C ASN A 412 4.56 10.48 5.92
N ASN A 413 3.31 10.00 5.92
CA ASN A 413 2.39 10.05 7.06
C ASN A 413 2.21 8.69 7.75
N GLY A 414 2.75 7.60 7.17
CA GLY A 414 2.77 6.26 7.72
C GLY A 414 4.16 5.85 8.23
N SER A 415 4.72 4.79 7.65
CA SER A 415 6.06 4.31 7.96
C SER A 415 6.88 4.10 6.69
N LEU A 416 8.03 4.77 6.61
CA LEU A 416 9.04 4.52 5.58
C LEU A 416 10.17 3.68 6.18
N VAL A 417 10.38 2.48 5.65
CA VAL A 417 11.42 1.56 6.10
C VAL A 417 12.42 1.32 4.98
N VAL A 418 13.70 1.55 5.23
CA VAL A 418 14.78 1.18 4.30
C VAL A 418 15.47 -0.08 4.80
N ARG A 419 15.48 -1.12 3.96
CA ARG A 419 15.98 -2.46 4.26
C ARG A 419 17.11 -2.91 3.33
N ASN A 420 17.56 -2.08 2.40
CA ASN A 420 18.59 -2.46 1.43
C ASN A 420 19.80 -3.15 2.10
N ALA A 421 20.20 -4.28 1.54
CA ALA A 421 21.26 -5.12 2.05
C ALA A 421 22.63 -4.70 1.50
N SER A 422 22.73 -4.35 0.21
CA SER A 422 24.02 -4.13 -0.46
C SER A 422 24.17 -2.75 -1.06
N ARG A 423 23.12 -2.21 -1.69
CA ARG A 423 23.14 -0.92 -2.39
C ARG A 423 22.60 0.19 -1.50
N GLY A 424 23.41 1.22 -1.30
CA GLY A 424 22.96 2.41 -0.58
C GLY A 424 21.84 3.13 -1.31
N VAL A 425 21.03 3.89 -0.56
CA VAL A 425 19.98 4.74 -1.13
C VAL A 425 20.20 6.18 -0.71
N VAL A 426 19.93 7.12 -1.62
CA VAL A 426 19.93 8.56 -1.33
C VAL A 426 18.50 9.05 -1.43
N LEU A 427 17.99 9.68 -0.37
CA LEU A 427 16.66 10.24 -0.31
C LEU A 427 16.72 11.73 0.07
N SER A 428 15.86 12.52 -0.54
CA SER A 428 15.67 13.95 -0.23
C SER A 428 14.17 14.28 -0.20
N ARG A 429 13.82 15.52 0.18
CA ARG A 429 12.44 16.06 0.09
C ARG A 429 11.40 15.14 0.77
N ILE A 430 11.71 14.69 1.99
CA ILE A 430 10.84 13.82 2.79
C ILE A 430 10.08 14.68 3.81
N THR A 431 8.76 14.74 3.68
CA THR A 431 7.86 15.50 4.57
C THR A 431 6.86 14.58 5.28
N GLY A 432 6.01 15.14 6.13
CA GLY A 432 4.89 14.43 6.77
C GLY A 432 5.12 14.04 8.23
N SER A 433 4.12 13.39 8.83
CA SER A 433 4.10 13.08 10.28
C SER A 433 4.59 11.66 10.63
N GLY A 434 4.89 10.85 9.62
CA GLY A 434 5.21 9.43 9.72
C GLY A 434 6.63 9.14 10.22
N SER A 435 6.88 7.86 10.49
CA SER A 435 8.16 7.36 11.01
C SER A 435 9.13 6.98 9.90
N PHE A 436 10.43 7.04 10.20
CA PHE A 436 11.51 6.59 9.32
C PHE A 436 12.31 5.49 10.02
N THR A 437 12.56 4.37 9.36
CA THR A 437 13.34 3.26 9.91
C THR A 437 14.45 2.82 8.97
N GLN A 438 15.71 2.96 9.40
CA GLN A 438 16.85 2.29 8.81
C GLN A 438 17.01 0.90 9.43
N SER A 439 16.93 -0.14 8.62
CA SER A 439 17.00 -1.55 9.04
C SER A 439 17.79 -2.45 8.09
N GLY A 440 18.30 -1.89 6.99
CA GLY A 440 19.23 -2.54 6.08
C GLY A 440 20.69 -2.43 6.55
N THR A 441 21.56 -3.28 6.00
CA THR A 441 23.02 -3.17 6.20
C THR A 441 23.63 -2.06 5.36
N ALA A 442 23.06 -1.78 4.19
CA ALA A 442 23.53 -0.72 3.32
C ALA A 442 23.24 0.67 3.92
N THR A 443 24.09 1.64 3.58
CA THR A 443 23.94 3.01 4.05
C THR A 443 22.76 3.70 3.38
N THR A 444 21.88 4.32 4.16
CA THR A 444 20.90 5.29 3.66
C THR A 444 21.42 6.69 3.90
N THR A 445 21.42 7.53 2.87
CA THR A 445 21.78 8.96 2.98
C THR A 445 20.52 9.81 2.83
N LEU A 446 20.22 10.60 3.86
CA LEU A 446 19.25 11.70 3.76
C LEU A 446 20.00 12.97 3.36
N THR A 447 19.51 13.67 2.34
CA THR A 447 20.16 14.88 1.81
C THR A 447 19.18 16.02 1.53
N GLY A 448 19.67 17.25 1.62
CA GLY A 448 18.90 18.47 1.38
C GLY A 448 18.08 18.92 2.60
N THR A 449 17.80 20.21 2.66
CA THR A 449 16.98 20.85 3.72
C THR A 449 15.51 20.45 3.69
N GLY A 450 15.05 19.85 2.58
CA GLY A 450 13.68 19.34 2.43
C GLY A 450 13.36 18.07 3.22
N VAL A 451 14.27 17.58 4.07
CA VAL A 451 14.02 16.48 5.02
C VAL A 451 13.42 17.06 6.30
N THR A 452 12.09 17.02 6.41
CA THR A 452 11.34 17.71 7.47
C THR A 452 10.28 16.84 8.16
N TYR A 453 10.26 15.53 7.91
CA TYR A 453 9.31 14.63 8.56
C TYR A 453 9.42 14.66 10.11
N GLY A 454 8.29 14.52 10.79
CA GLY A 454 8.18 14.73 12.24
C GLY A 454 8.16 13.47 13.10
N GLY A 455 7.99 12.28 12.52
CA GLY A 455 7.87 11.05 13.32
C GLY A 455 9.18 10.58 13.96
N THR A 456 9.13 9.40 14.57
CA THR A 456 10.34 8.77 15.14
C THR A 456 11.28 8.33 14.01
N THR A 457 12.56 8.61 14.18
CA THR A 457 13.65 8.01 13.39
C THR A 457 14.25 6.83 14.16
N THR A 458 14.22 5.64 13.59
CA THR A 458 14.81 4.43 14.18
C THR A 458 15.94 3.91 13.30
N ILE A 459 17.10 3.64 13.88
CA ILE A 459 18.21 2.94 13.24
C ILE A 459 18.43 1.64 14.01
N SER A 460 18.18 0.52 13.33
CA SER A 460 18.30 -0.82 13.90
C SER A 460 19.46 -1.62 13.30
N LYS A 461 19.92 -1.25 12.10
CA LYS A 461 21.02 -1.89 11.39
C LYS A 461 21.69 -0.88 10.45
N GLY A 462 22.96 -1.09 10.13
CA GLY A 462 23.68 -0.28 9.14
C GLY A 462 23.81 1.19 9.55
N THR A 463 23.94 2.06 8.55
CA THR A 463 24.19 3.50 8.74
C THR A 463 23.07 4.34 8.14
N LEU A 464 22.55 5.30 8.93
CA LEU A 464 21.82 6.45 8.43
C LEU A 464 22.78 7.65 8.38
N ALA A 465 23.01 8.21 7.20
CA ALA A 465 23.91 9.36 6.99
C ALA A 465 23.11 10.63 6.67
N LEU A 466 23.49 11.76 7.26
CA LEU A 466 22.90 13.08 6.98
C LEU A 466 23.89 13.92 6.17
N ARG A 467 23.49 14.43 5.01
CA ARG A 467 24.34 15.20 4.08
C ARG A 467 23.60 16.40 3.51
N GLY A 468 24.31 17.33 2.90
CA GLY A 468 23.71 18.43 2.12
C GLY A 468 22.65 19.25 2.86
N GLY A 469 22.82 19.48 4.18
CA GLY A 469 21.86 20.23 5.00
C GLY A 469 20.67 19.45 5.56
N ALA A 470 20.61 18.13 5.36
CA ALA A 470 19.60 17.29 6.02
C ALA A 470 19.79 17.27 7.54
N THR A 471 18.69 17.37 8.29
CA THR A 471 18.70 17.32 9.76
C THR A 471 17.58 16.43 10.29
N LEU A 472 17.69 16.01 11.55
CA LEU A 472 16.64 15.28 12.28
C LEU A 472 15.99 16.15 13.36
N ALA A 473 16.12 17.48 13.27
CA ALA A 473 15.66 18.41 14.30
C ALA A 473 14.13 18.36 14.55
N SER A 474 13.36 17.96 13.53
CA SER A 474 11.90 17.78 13.60
C SER A 474 11.47 16.40 14.11
N SER A 475 12.38 15.42 14.20
CA SER A 475 12.05 14.07 14.66
C SER A 475 11.59 14.09 16.11
N LYS A 476 10.43 13.47 16.40
CA LYS A 476 9.92 13.31 17.76
C LYS A 476 10.85 12.49 18.67
N ALA A 477 11.58 11.54 18.09
CA ALA A 477 12.60 10.76 18.78
C ALA A 477 13.59 10.18 17.76
N ILE A 478 14.82 9.95 18.21
CA ILE A 478 15.88 9.26 17.47
C ILE A 478 16.29 8.04 18.29
N ARG A 479 16.21 6.84 17.73
CA ARG A 479 16.47 5.57 18.43
C ARG A 479 17.50 4.72 17.71
N LEU A 480 18.63 4.44 18.34
CA LEU A 480 19.66 3.53 17.82
C LEU A 480 19.54 2.18 18.56
N THR A 481 18.73 1.27 18.05
CA THR A 481 18.22 0.12 18.82
C THR A 481 19.18 -1.07 18.89
N ALA A 482 20.36 -0.99 18.27
CA ALA A 482 21.37 -2.03 18.30
C ALA A 482 22.77 -1.42 18.35
N THR A 483 23.74 -2.14 18.91
CA THR A 483 25.14 -1.71 18.99
C THR A 483 25.76 -1.44 17.61
N GLY A 484 25.37 -2.21 16.60
CA GLY A 484 25.79 -2.03 15.20
C GLY A 484 25.08 -0.91 14.45
N ALA A 485 24.05 -0.27 15.03
CA ALA A 485 23.33 0.84 14.42
C ALA A 485 24.19 2.12 14.44
N ARG A 486 24.28 2.80 13.30
CA ARG A 486 25.09 4.01 13.16
C ARG A 486 24.28 5.17 12.61
N LEU A 487 24.39 6.34 13.24
CA LEU A 487 23.91 7.61 12.73
C LEU A 487 25.13 8.49 12.42
N ASP A 488 25.44 8.69 11.14
CA ASP A 488 26.54 9.55 10.69
C ASP A 488 25.99 10.95 10.36
N VAL A 489 26.26 11.92 11.22
CA VAL A 489 25.73 13.29 11.10
C VAL A 489 26.66 14.26 10.36
N GLY A 490 27.78 13.76 9.83
CA GLY A 490 28.77 14.58 9.15
C GLY A 490 29.33 15.70 10.03
N THR A 491 29.85 16.75 9.37
CA THR A 491 30.45 17.92 10.04
C THR A 491 29.42 18.86 10.67
N ALA A 492 28.18 18.85 10.19
CA ALA A 492 27.09 19.67 10.73
C ALA A 492 26.69 19.27 12.16
N GLY A 493 26.96 18.02 12.54
CA GLY A 493 26.59 17.49 13.86
C GLY A 493 25.09 17.21 13.98
N LEU A 494 24.72 16.65 15.13
CA LEU A 494 23.35 16.33 15.50
C LEU A 494 22.85 17.33 16.53
N ARG A 495 21.71 17.98 16.24
CA ARG A 495 20.98 18.77 17.24
C ARG A 495 19.77 17.97 17.75
N VAL A 496 19.82 17.54 19.00
CA VAL A 496 18.74 16.77 19.65
C VAL A 496 17.78 17.73 20.32
N ARG A 497 16.56 17.88 19.77
CA ARG A 497 15.52 18.76 20.33
C ARG A 497 14.46 18.04 21.17
N LYS A 498 14.37 16.72 21.04
CA LYS A 498 13.37 15.89 21.74
C LYS A 498 14.04 14.78 22.51
N THR A 499 14.33 13.66 21.86
CA THR A 499 14.95 12.52 22.54
C THR A 499 15.89 11.77 21.62
N LEU A 500 17.06 11.41 22.14
CA LEU A 500 18.00 10.47 21.55
C LEU A 500 18.26 9.33 22.54
N THR A 501 17.99 8.09 22.15
CA THR A 501 18.23 6.90 22.99
C THR A 501 18.82 5.74 22.20
N GLY A 502 19.34 4.73 22.91
CA GLY A 502 19.73 3.46 22.33
C GLY A 502 21.08 2.96 22.82
N SER A 503 21.68 2.06 22.05
CA SER A 503 22.98 1.44 22.31
C SER A 503 23.97 1.56 21.14
N GLY A 504 23.55 2.20 20.04
CA GLY A 504 24.37 2.38 18.85
C GLY A 504 25.33 3.57 18.92
N THR A 505 25.87 3.92 17.76
CA THR A 505 26.88 4.98 17.61
C THR A 505 26.34 6.18 16.82
N VAL A 506 26.49 7.37 17.37
CA VAL A 506 26.41 8.63 16.62
C VAL A 506 27.82 9.04 16.21
N LYS A 507 28.08 9.04 14.90
CA LYS A 507 29.35 9.48 14.32
C LYS A 507 29.27 10.97 13.97
N GLY A 508 29.97 11.79 14.75
CA GLY A 508 29.96 13.25 14.67
C GLY A 508 29.60 13.90 16.01
N SER A 509 29.60 15.23 16.04
CA SER A 509 29.29 15.99 17.25
C SER A 509 27.79 16.00 17.56
N VAL A 510 27.44 16.06 18.85
CA VAL A 510 26.05 16.10 19.35
C VAL A 510 25.86 17.32 20.24
N THR A 511 24.82 18.10 19.94
CA THR A 511 24.29 19.16 20.80
C THR A 511 22.95 18.72 21.35
N ASN A 512 22.87 18.55 22.68
CA ASN A 512 21.66 18.15 23.38
C ASN A 512 20.89 19.37 23.92
N GLU A 513 19.69 19.60 23.39
CA GLU A 513 18.71 20.60 23.86
C GLU A 513 17.41 19.95 24.34
N GLY A 514 17.35 18.62 24.35
CA GLY A 514 16.23 17.82 24.82
C GLY A 514 16.78 16.75 25.77
N VAL A 515 16.49 15.50 25.49
CA VAL A 515 16.89 14.37 26.33
C VAL A 515 17.84 13.43 25.58
N VAL A 516 18.99 13.13 26.17
CA VAL A 516 19.90 12.07 25.71
C VAL A 516 19.97 11.00 26.78
N ALA A 517 19.74 9.74 26.42
CA ALA A 517 19.95 8.63 27.34
C ALA A 517 21.37 8.06 27.22
N GLY A 518 21.94 7.64 28.35
CA GLY A 518 23.18 6.86 28.40
C GLY A 518 23.07 5.50 27.69
N GLY A 519 24.22 4.87 27.45
CA GLY A 519 24.36 3.62 26.69
C GLY A 519 24.75 3.81 25.21
N LEU A 520 24.68 5.05 24.70
CA LEU A 520 25.12 5.43 23.37
C LEU A 520 26.63 5.72 23.31
N THR A 521 27.20 5.60 22.11
CA THR A 521 28.53 6.14 21.80
C THR A 521 28.41 7.34 20.87
N VAL A 522 29.04 8.46 21.23
CA VAL A 522 29.21 9.66 20.39
C VAL A 522 30.69 9.77 20.03
N THR A 523 31.05 9.65 18.75
CA THR A 523 32.47 9.67 18.37
C THR A 523 33.05 11.08 18.32
N GLY A 524 32.20 12.11 18.18
CA GLY A 524 32.59 13.52 18.18
C GLY A 524 32.44 14.18 19.55
N GLY A 525 32.36 15.51 19.56
CA GLY A 525 32.11 16.27 20.80
C GLY A 525 30.66 16.15 21.27
N TYR A 526 30.45 16.24 22.58
CA TYR A 526 29.14 16.28 23.21
C TYR A 526 28.95 17.60 23.95
N THR A 527 27.94 18.37 23.57
CA THR A 527 27.54 19.60 24.26
C THR A 527 26.13 19.45 24.78
N GLN A 528 25.94 19.52 26.09
CA GLN A 528 24.62 19.66 26.69
C GLN A 528 24.32 21.14 26.92
N ALA A 529 23.23 21.63 26.33
CA ALA A 529 22.75 22.99 26.53
C ALA A 529 22.04 23.12 27.89
N ALA A 530 21.79 24.35 28.34
CA ALA A 530 21.11 24.62 29.60
C ALA A 530 19.70 24.01 29.71
N LYS A 531 19.03 23.81 28.56
CA LYS A 531 17.71 23.15 28.48
C LYS A 531 17.80 21.62 28.31
N GLY A 532 19.00 21.11 28.06
CA GLY A 532 19.22 19.69 27.82
C GLY A 532 19.28 18.89 29.12
N GLU A 533 19.02 17.60 28.99
CA GLU A 533 19.05 16.62 30.07
C GLU A 533 19.78 15.35 29.63
N LEU A 534 20.68 14.86 30.47
CA LEU A 534 21.27 13.54 30.33
C LEU A 534 20.55 12.58 31.28
N VAL A 535 20.11 11.43 30.78
CA VAL A 535 19.43 10.40 31.58
C VAL A 535 20.33 9.17 31.65
N LEU A 536 20.74 8.76 32.85
CA LEU A 536 21.51 7.54 33.04
C LEU A 536 20.57 6.31 33.05
N ARG A 537 20.73 5.40 32.07
CA ARG A 537 19.93 4.16 31.95
C ARG A 537 20.80 2.91 32.05
N GLY A 538 21.50 2.75 33.17
CA GLY A 538 22.33 1.58 33.49
C GLY A 538 23.70 1.51 32.78
N ARG A 539 23.92 2.29 31.71
CA ARG A 539 25.23 2.43 31.06
C ARG A 539 25.55 3.91 30.82
N PRO A 540 26.84 4.32 30.92
CA PRO A 540 27.24 5.69 30.68
C PRO A 540 27.00 6.10 29.23
N LEU A 541 26.89 7.41 29.00
CA LEU A 541 27.12 7.96 27.66
C LEU A 541 28.62 7.93 27.38
N LYS A 542 29.05 7.33 26.26
CA LYS A 542 30.44 7.37 25.83
C LYS A 542 30.67 8.48 24.81
N VAL A 543 31.70 9.30 25.02
CA VAL A 543 32.05 10.43 24.16
C VAL A 543 33.52 10.37 23.78
N GLY A 544 33.84 10.48 22.48
CA GLY A 544 35.21 10.45 21.97
C GLY A 544 35.84 11.84 21.77
N GLY A 545 35.04 12.91 21.77
CA GLY A 545 35.49 14.29 21.61
C GLY A 545 35.28 15.14 22.86
N ALA A 546 35.44 16.47 22.73
CA ALA A 546 35.29 17.39 23.84
C ALA A 546 33.87 17.35 24.46
N VAL A 547 33.80 17.39 25.79
CA VAL A 547 32.56 17.36 26.57
C VAL A 547 32.31 18.72 27.22
N ARG A 548 31.13 19.28 26.97
CA ARG A 548 30.64 20.53 27.58
C ARG A 548 29.28 20.29 28.22
N LEU A 549 29.15 20.54 29.52
CA LEU A 549 27.96 20.24 30.30
C LEU A 549 27.27 21.50 30.84
N ALA A 550 25.95 21.46 30.79
CA ALA A 550 25.00 22.38 31.42
C ALA A 550 23.69 21.61 31.64
N GLY A 551 22.63 22.25 32.15
CA GLY A 551 21.30 21.65 32.21
C GLY A 551 21.21 20.45 33.16
N ALA A 552 20.19 19.62 33.00
CA ALA A 552 19.81 18.62 33.99
C ALA A 552 20.56 17.27 33.84
N LEU A 553 20.61 16.52 34.95
CA LEU A 553 21.04 15.13 35.00
C LEU A 553 19.95 14.32 35.73
N ASP A 554 19.41 13.31 35.07
CA ASP A 554 18.45 12.37 35.65
C ASP A 554 19.12 11.03 35.96
N LEU A 555 19.05 10.67 37.24
CA LEU A 555 19.62 9.45 37.82
C LEU A 555 18.54 8.53 38.40
N SER A 556 17.25 8.82 38.17
CA SER A 556 16.13 8.09 38.76
C SER A 556 16.19 6.58 38.52
N ALA A 557 16.54 6.16 37.30
CA ALA A 557 16.72 4.74 36.95
C ALA A 557 17.96 4.09 37.60
N ALA A 558 19.00 4.87 37.89
CA ALA A 558 20.18 4.39 38.59
C ALA A 558 19.91 4.20 40.09
N GLY A 559 19.10 5.07 40.69
CA GLY A 559 18.69 4.95 42.10
C GLY A 559 17.74 3.79 42.38
N ALA A 560 16.98 3.33 41.38
CA ALA A 560 16.15 2.12 41.49
C ALA A 560 16.94 0.81 41.34
N ALA A 561 18.14 0.87 40.77
CA ALA A 561 19.01 -0.29 40.50
C ALA A 561 20.23 -0.37 41.44
N SER A 562 20.46 0.62 42.31
CA SER A 562 21.67 0.68 43.13
C SER A 562 21.54 -0.15 44.41
N ASP A 563 21.93 -1.43 44.32
CA ASP A 563 22.65 -2.07 45.41
C ASP A 563 24.08 -1.50 45.41
N SER A 564 24.44 -0.73 46.45
CA SER A 564 25.80 -0.50 46.97
C SER A 564 27.01 -0.36 46.00
N ALA A 565 26.82 0.09 44.75
CA ALA A 565 27.93 0.27 43.82
C ALA A 565 28.90 1.36 44.36
N PRO A 566 30.19 1.06 44.56
CA PRO A 566 31.14 2.05 45.10
C PRO A 566 31.32 3.23 44.14
N THR A 567 31.09 3.00 42.84
CA THR A 567 31.29 3.98 41.79
C THR A 567 30.31 3.77 40.63
N ILE A 568 29.67 4.84 40.17
CA ILE A 568 28.78 4.84 39.00
C ILE A 568 29.34 5.82 37.97
N LYS A 569 29.73 5.32 36.80
CA LYS A 569 30.12 6.17 35.66
C LYS A 569 28.87 6.68 34.94
N VAL A 570 28.70 8.00 34.91
CA VAL A 570 27.57 8.68 34.24
C VAL A 570 27.91 8.97 32.78
N LEU A 571 29.14 9.45 32.56
CA LEU A 571 29.69 9.80 31.25
C LEU A 571 31.14 9.32 31.17
N ASP A 572 31.44 8.58 30.11
CA ASP A 572 32.77 8.08 29.74
C ASP A 572 33.37 9.02 28.68
N ASN A 573 34.29 9.90 29.10
CA ASN A 573 34.96 10.84 28.22
C ASN A 573 36.26 10.23 27.70
N ALA A 574 36.14 9.35 26.72
CA ALA A 574 37.26 8.66 26.09
C ALA A 574 38.19 9.58 25.26
N GLY A 575 37.90 10.88 25.18
CA GLY A 575 38.78 11.88 24.59
C GLY A 575 39.89 12.32 25.56
N ARG A 576 40.83 13.16 25.08
CA ARG A 576 41.91 13.72 25.94
C ARG A 576 41.52 15.04 26.62
N ALA A 577 40.48 15.70 26.13
CA ALA A 577 40.06 17.00 26.64
C ALA A 577 39.34 16.83 27.99
N LYS A 578 39.58 17.76 28.92
CA LYS A 578 38.85 17.83 30.18
C LYS A 578 37.37 18.08 29.93
N THR A 579 36.51 17.51 30.77
CA THR A 579 35.10 17.87 30.83
C THR A 579 34.96 19.31 31.34
N VAL A 580 34.23 20.13 30.59
CA VAL A 580 34.02 21.55 30.89
C VAL A 580 32.56 21.80 31.28
N GLY A 581 32.33 22.63 32.30
CA GLY A 581 30.99 22.90 32.83
C GLY A 581 30.50 21.81 33.78
N THR A 582 29.29 21.99 34.32
CA THR A 582 28.66 21.08 35.27
C THR A 582 27.16 20.98 34.98
N PHE A 583 26.52 19.91 35.43
CA PHE A 583 25.06 19.88 35.48
C PHE A 583 24.53 20.95 36.47
N SER A 584 23.34 21.46 36.19
CA SER A 584 22.66 22.47 37.00
C SER A 584 22.50 21.99 38.44
N GLY A 585 22.95 22.80 39.40
CA GLY A 585 22.88 22.48 40.83
C GLY A 585 23.91 21.45 41.33
N LEU A 586 24.73 20.86 40.45
CA LEU A 586 25.67 19.80 40.79
C LEU A 586 27.12 20.25 40.53
N LYS A 587 27.67 21.12 41.39
CA LYS A 587 29.09 21.49 41.33
C LYS A 587 30.00 20.29 41.62
N GLU A 588 31.29 20.40 41.32
CA GLU A 588 32.29 19.38 41.71
C GLU A 588 32.17 19.03 43.19
N GLY A 589 32.10 17.74 43.52
CA GLY A 589 31.98 17.24 44.88
C GLY A 589 30.58 17.33 45.51
N ALA A 590 29.57 17.84 44.78
CA ALA A 590 28.20 17.93 45.27
C ALA A 590 27.68 16.55 45.70
N ALA A 591 27.03 16.50 46.87
CA ALA A 591 26.44 15.30 47.40
C ALA A 591 25.04 15.09 46.81
N LEU A 592 24.72 13.86 46.40
CA LEU A 592 23.42 13.47 45.88
C LEU A 592 23.06 12.08 46.38
N LYS A 593 21.77 11.86 46.66
CA LYS A 593 21.29 10.60 47.23
C LYS A 593 20.64 9.75 46.14
N LEU A 594 21.09 8.50 45.99
CA LEU A 594 20.47 7.48 45.14
C LEU A 594 20.06 6.31 46.03
N GLY A 595 18.75 6.11 46.18
CA GLY A 595 18.22 5.16 47.16
C GLY A 595 18.67 5.53 48.59
N ALA A 596 19.29 4.60 49.31
CA ALA A 596 19.86 4.84 50.64
C ALA A 596 21.28 5.42 50.63
N THR A 597 21.97 5.40 49.49
CA THR A 597 23.39 5.73 49.41
C THR A 597 23.60 7.20 49.01
N THR A 598 24.45 7.90 49.76
CA THR A 598 24.93 9.23 49.38
C THR A 598 26.16 9.10 48.50
N TYR A 599 26.13 9.72 47.33
CA TYR A 599 27.24 9.81 46.39
C TYR A 599 27.77 11.24 46.30
N ARG A 600 29.04 11.39 45.90
CA ARG A 600 29.60 12.66 45.42
C ARG A 600 29.90 12.57 43.94
N ILE A 601 29.51 13.61 43.19
CA ILE A 601 29.82 13.74 41.78
C ILE A 601 31.21 14.34 41.57
N SER A 602 31.98 13.78 40.64
CA SER A 602 33.21 14.37 40.10
C SER A 602 33.17 14.43 38.59
N TYR A 603 33.58 15.57 38.03
CA TYR A 603 33.75 15.80 36.58
C TYR A 603 35.19 15.54 36.11
N ARG A 604 36.01 14.97 37.01
CA ARG A 604 37.43 14.64 36.82
C ARG A 604 37.71 13.20 37.23
N GLY A 605 36.65 12.38 37.29
CA GLY A 605 36.75 10.99 37.73
C GLY A 605 37.39 10.10 36.66
N GLY A 606 37.48 8.80 36.95
CA GLY A 606 38.01 7.82 36.01
C GLY A 606 39.48 8.08 35.66
N ASP A 607 39.76 8.30 34.39
CA ASP A 607 41.08 8.65 33.84
C ASP A 607 41.39 10.17 33.90
N GLY A 608 40.56 10.95 34.59
CA GLY A 608 40.82 12.37 34.89
C GLY A 608 39.86 13.34 34.20
N ASN A 609 38.94 12.85 33.36
CA ASN A 609 37.95 13.67 32.67
C ASN A 609 36.55 13.04 32.60
N ASP A 610 36.32 11.88 33.20
CA ASP A 610 35.00 11.25 33.28
C ASP A 610 34.06 11.97 34.26
N VAL A 611 32.76 11.75 34.09
CA VAL A 611 31.76 12.12 35.11
C VAL A 611 31.35 10.89 35.90
N VAL A 612 31.67 10.90 37.20
CA VAL A 612 31.58 9.74 38.07
C VAL A 612 30.89 10.10 39.39
N LEU A 613 30.07 9.20 39.90
CA LEU A 613 29.51 9.25 41.24
C LEU A 613 30.26 8.25 42.13
N SER A 614 30.80 8.71 43.26
CA SER A 614 31.49 7.83 44.23
C SER A 614 30.72 7.79 45.55
N ALA A 615 30.49 6.60 46.09
CA ALA A 615 29.76 6.44 47.35
C ALA A 615 30.54 7.07 48.51
N VAL A 616 29.85 7.81 49.37
CA VAL A 616 30.45 8.36 50.60
C VAL A 616 30.47 7.25 51.64
N THR A 617 31.62 6.63 51.85
CA THR A 617 31.83 5.71 52.97
C THR A 617 31.83 6.50 54.28
N LYS A 618 31.00 6.09 55.25
CA LYS A 618 31.05 6.62 56.61
C LYS A 618 32.39 6.17 57.21
N SER A 619 33.38 7.05 57.22
CA SER A 619 34.65 6.75 57.90
C SER A 619 34.32 6.51 59.38
N ALA A 620 34.56 5.29 59.87
CA ALA A 620 34.50 5.03 61.30
C ALA A 620 35.57 5.89 61.96
N SER A 621 35.15 6.81 62.84
CA SER A 621 36.09 7.59 63.65
C SER A 621 36.92 6.61 64.47
N ALA A 622 38.24 6.74 64.40
CA ALA A 622 39.18 5.86 65.07
C ALA A 622 38.88 5.81 66.59
N THR A 623 38.68 4.60 67.09
CA THR A 623 38.59 4.31 68.52
C THR A 623 39.97 4.57 69.14
N ALA A 624 40.05 5.55 70.04
CA ALA A 624 41.28 5.82 70.78
C ALA A 624 41.58 4.65 71.72
N SER A 625 42.73 4.00 71.52
CA SER A 625 43.29 3.01 72.43
C SER A 625 43.85 3.70 73.67
N SER A 626 43.52 3.16 74.84
CA SER A 626 44.07 3.51 76.14
C SER A 626 45.56 3.19 76.25
N GLY A 627 46.32 4.13 76.83
CA GLY A 627 47.72 3.92 77.22
C GLY A 627 48.19 5.07 78.10
N ALA A 628 48.34 4.81 79.40
CA ALA A 628 48.60 5.78 80.45
C ALA A 628 50.09 6.00 80.75
N ARG A 629 50.35 7.14 81.43
CA ARG A 629 51.53 7.58 82.21
C ARG A 629 52.61 8.35 81.43
N SER A 630 53.28 9.39 81.93
CA SER A 630 53.12 10.33 83.07
C SER A 630 54.30 11.34 83.03
N GLY A 631 54.10 12.60 83.45
CA GLY A 631 55.16 13.58 83.81
C GLY A 631 55.08 14.89 83.00
N SER A 632 54.50 16.00 83.52
CA SER A 632 55.09 17.04 84.41
C SER A 632 56.18 17.88 83.69
N ALA A 633 56.22 19.23 83.63
CA ALA A 633 55.37 20.33 84.11
C ALA A 633 55.81 21.67 83.45
N ALA A 634 54.96 22.70 83.64
CA ALA A 634 55.25 24.12 83.87
C ALA A 634 55.19 25.18 82.74
N GLY A 635 54.37 26.22 83.01
CA GLY A 635 54.49 27.62 82.55
C GLY A 635 53.33 28.13 81.67
N SER A 636 52.22 28.66 82.24
CA SER A 636 51.94 30.10 82.55
C SER A 636 51.80 31.01 81.30
N GLY A 637 50.79 31.85 81.06
CA GLY A 637 49.62 32.37 81.81
C GLY A 637 48.63 33.03 80.82
N SER A 638 47.32 32.98 81.11
CA SER A 638 46.45 34.12 81.51
C SER A 638 46.02 35.10 80.40
N ASP A 639 44.73 35.08 80.01
CA ASP A 639 43.80 36.16 80.39
C ASP A 639 42.31 35.87 80.10
N SER A 640 41.50 36.23 81.10
CA SER A 640 40.03 36.51 81.23
C SER A 640 39.14 36.39 79.99
N VAL A 641 38.01 35.66 79.96
CA VAL A 641 36.76 35.65 80.78
C VAL A 641 35.99 36.97 80.82
N THR A 642 34.88 37.00 80.08
CA THR A 642 33.58 37.54 80.55
C THR A 642 32.46 36.65 80.00
N SER A 643 31.68 36.10 80.92
CA SER A 643 30.51 35.23 80.70
C SER A 643 29.25 36.06 80.45
N ALA A 644 28.31 35.52 79.68
CA ALA A 644 26.88 35.72 79.89
C ALA A 644 26.09 34.53 79.32
N ASP A 645 25.30 33.92 80.19
CA ASP A 645 24.50 32.71 79.99
C ASP A 645 23.19 32.93 79.23
N SER A 646 22.77 31.87 78.53
CA SER A 646 21.42 31.37 78.19
C SER A 646 20.19 32.30 78.18
N ASN A 647 19.44 32.34 77.06
CA ASN A 647 18.19 31.58 76.94
C ASN A 647 17.57 31.57 75.53
N THR A 648 16.78 30.52 75.31
CA THR A 648 15.94 30.09 74.19
C THR A 648 15.16 31.16 73.41
N ASN A 649 15.14 31.06 72.07
CA ASN A 649 13.89 31.06 71.30
C ASN A 649 14.07 30.59 69.85
N SER A 650 13.40 29.49 69.54
CA SER A 650 13.15 28.92 68.23
C SER A 650 11.89 29.54 67.62
N VAL A 651 11.97 30.11 66.41
CA VAL A 651 10.85 30.20 65.44
C VAL A 651 11.43 30.20 64.01
N PRO A 652 10.86 29.44 63.05
CA PRO A 652 11.46 29.12 61.77
C PRO A 652 11.03 30.08 60.65
N ALA A 653 11.90 30.29 59.66
CA ALA A 653 11.50 30.86 58.37
C ALA A 653 10.94 29.75 57.48
N ALA A 654 9.66 29.84 57.20
CA ALA A 654 8.88 28.93 56.39
C ALA A 654 9.16 29.07 54.89
N ALA A 655 9.25 27.90 54.24
CA ALA A 655 8.68 27.50 52.95
C ALA A 655 8.63 28.47 51.75
N SER A 656 9.25 28.03 50.65
CA SER A 656 8.52 27.91 49.38
C SER A 656 8.80 26.54 48.72
N SER A 657 7.80 25.68 48.91
CA SER A 657 7.30 24.59 48.07
C SER A 657 8.05 24.20 46.78
N GLY A 658 8.37 22.90 46.70
CA GLY A 658 8.78 22.21 45.46
C GLY A 658 8.73 20.69 45.57
N LEU A 659 7.60 20.12 46.03
CA LEU A 659 7.23 18.71 45.79
C LEU A 659 6.52 18.71 44.41
N GLY A 660 6.93 18.01 43.36
CA GLY A 660 7.08 16.56 43.24
C GLY A 660 5.83 16.00 42.55
N TRP A 661 5.98 15.28 41.42
CA TRP A 661 5.25 14.04 41.05
C TRP A 661 5.57 13.55 39.61
N TRP A 662 5.71 12.23 39.50
CA TRP A 662 5.94 11.39 38.31
C TRP A 662 4.66 11.25 37.44
N PRO A 663 4.73 10.84 36.16
CA PRO A 663 4.64 9.39 35.83
C PRO A 663 5.48 8.94 34.62
N TYR A 664 6.02 7.71 34.66
CA TYR A 664 6.02 6.69 33.57
C TYR A 664 6.83 5.46 34.02
N ALA A 665 6.21 4.56 34.80
CA ALA A 665 6.58 3.14 34.83
C ALA A 665 5.45 2.36 35.51
N MET A 666 4.71 1.57 34.72
CA MET A 666 4.07 0.28 35.04
C MET A 666 2.84 0.10 34.13
N ALA A 667 3.00 -0.72 33.08
CA ALA A 667 1.96 -1.63 32.58
C ALA A 667 2.49 -2.46 31.39
N VAL A 668 3.09 -3.63 31.67
CA VAL A 668 3.11 -4.79 30.75
C VAL A 668 2.98 -6.08 31.58
N GLY A 669 1.96 -6.90 31.23
CA GLY A 669 1.79 -8.32 31.59
C GLY A 669 1.14 -8.56 32.97
N LEU A 670 0.03 -9.29 33.14
CA LEU A 670 -0.50 -10.47 32.48
C LEU A 670 -2.00 -10.59 32.82
N LEU A 671 -2.83 -11.05 31.87
CA LEU A 671 -3.62 -12.29 32.02
C LEU A 671 -4.50 -12.51 30.80
N ALA A 672 -4.37 -13.73 30.26
CA ALA A 672 -5.17 -14.28 29.20
C ALA A 672 -6.60 -14.60 29.67
N GLY A 673 -7.53 -14.60 28.71
CA GLY A 673 -8.75 -15.42 28.76
C GLY A 673 -9.99 -14.75 29.36
N LEU A 674 -10.89 -14.26 28.49
CA LEU A 674 -12.20 -14.90 28.28
C LEU A 674 -13.01 -14.18 27.19
N MET A 675 -13.49 -15.01 26.27
CA MET A 675 -14.51 -14.73 25.26
C MET A 675 -15.88 -14.55 25.93
N ILE A 676 -16.70 -13.61 25.41
CA ILE A 676 -18.10 -13.79 24.95
C ILE A 676 -18.71 -12.39 24.67
N PRO A 677 -19.41 -12.18 23.54
CA PRO A 677 -20.01 -10.89 23.19
C PRO A 677 -21.45 -10.78 23.71
N ALA A 678 -21.78 -9.66 24.38
CA ALA A 678 -23.16 -9.30 24.68
C ALA A 678 -23.78 -8.58 23.47
N ALA A 679 -24.67 -9.28 22.78
CA ALA A 679 -25.59 -8.73 21.81
C ALA A 679 -26.59 -7.77 22.48
N ARG A 680 -26.88 -6.64 21.83
CA ARG A 680 -28.20 -6.01 21.93
C ARG A 680 -28.66 -5.50 20.56
N LYS A 681 -29.54 -6.30 19.95
CA LYS A 681 -30.53 -5.86 18.97
C LYS A 681 -31.50 -4.89 19.65
N VAL A 682 -31.85 -3.80 18.99
CA VAL A 682 -33.23 -3.32 18.95
C VAL A 682 -33.56 -3.00 17.50
N ARG A 683 -34.63 -3.64 17.02
CA ARG A 683 -35.29 -3.45 15.73
C ARG A 683 -36.52 -2.58 15.98
N GLY A 684 -36.78 -1.62 15.09
CA GLY A 684 -38.08 -1.57 14.39
C GLY A 684 -39.03 -0.40 14.67
N HIS A 685 -39.54 0.12 13.55
CA HIS A 685 -40.75 0.93 13.32
C HIS A 685 -40.69 2.42 13.71
N GLY A 686 -41.20 3.38 12.93
CA GLY A 686 -41.97 3.37 11.70
C GLY A 686 -42.38 4.81 11.34
N SER A 687 -42.71 5.01 10.06
CA SER A 687 -43.42 6.13 9.40
C SER A 687 -43.95 7.32 10.23
N GLY A 688 -43.76 8.54 9.70
CA GLY A 688 -44.50 9.72 10.14
C GLY A 688 -44.19 10.99 9.36
N THR A 689 -45.05 11.28 8.39
CA THR A 689 -45.17 12.51 7.59
C THR A 689 -45.12 13.83 8.38
N GLY A 690 -44.52 14.87 7.80
CA GLY A 690 -44.59 16.24 8.34
C GLY A 690 -44.16 17.33 7.34
N ARG A 691 -45.11 17.76 6.50
CA ARG A 691 -45.06 18.99 5.67
C ARG A 691 -44.90 20.25 6.52
N ARG A 692 -44.09 21.22 6.06
CA ARG A 692 -44.45 22.64 5.73
C ARG A 692 -43.19 23.52 5.63
N ARG A 693 -43.00 24.18 4.46
CA ARG A 693 -43.00 25.65 4.20
C ARG A 693 -41.91 26.42 5.00
N GLY A 694 -41.10 27.32 4.44
CA GLY A 694 -41.04 27.97 3.13
C GLY A 694 -40.10 29.19 3.20
N GLY A 695 -39.87 29.87 2.06
CA GLY A 695 -39.16 31.17 1.92
C GLY A 695 -37.78 31.02 1.26
N ARG A 696 -37.59 31.20 -0.06
CA ARG A 696 -37.57 32.44 -0.91
C ARG A 696 -36.57 33.51 -0.47
N HIS A 697 -35.55 33.74 -1.31
CA HIS A 697 -35.10 34.99 -1.98
C HIS A 697 -33.65 34.71 -2.49
N ALA A 698 -33.35 34.64 -3.81
CA ALA A 698 -33.12 35.74 -4.78
C ALA A 698 -32.17 36.81 -4.23
N ALA A 699 -31.14 37.36 -4.89
CA ALA A 699 -30.41 37.25 -6.16
C ALA A 699 -29.03 37.94 -5.83
N GLN A 700 -27.92 37.87 -6.57
CA GLN A 700 -27.59 38.56 -7.82
C GLN A 700 -26.08 38.89 -7.71
N ASP A 701 -25.27 38.42 -8.67
CA ASP A 701 -24.15 39.10 -9.37
C ASP A 701 -23.13 38.09 -9.91
#